data_AF-A0A8H7LKJ5-F1
#
_entry.id   AF-A0A8H7LKJ5-F1
#
_cell.length_a   1.000
_cell.length_b   1.000
_cell.length_c   1.000
_cell.angle_alpha   90.00
_cell.angle_beta   90.00
_cell.angle_gamma   90.00
#
_symmetry.space_group_name_H-M   'P 1'
#
loop_
_entity.id
_entity.type
_entity.pdbx_description
1 polymer ?
#
loop_
_entity_poly.entity_id
_entity_poly.type
_entity_poly.pdbx_seq_one_letter_code
_entity_poly.pdbx_strand_id
1 'polypeptide(L)'
;MSALGLSPALYDPAIVLKSAEFKILDAPPVRDEKKNIAVFTNPAHDLHIVEKPIPKAGPGQCVVHIRATGICGSDCHFWKHGRIGDSMVVRDENGLGHESAGIVIEVGEGVTEFKVGDRVAVEAGVPCSKPSCEFCRTGKYNGCPDVVFFSTPPYHGTLTRYHLHPAAWLHKLPENISFEEGALLEPTAVALAGIERSGLRLGDATFIAGAGPIGLVTLLAARAAGAEPIAISDLSPGRLEFAKKLVPGVKTVLVERGLDAQAQAVKVEEALGQKAAVVLECTGVESSIWTSIYATKYGGMVFIIGVGKAIQNMPFMHLSANEIDVRWQYRYANQYPKAIRLVSAGLLNLKPLVTHRYPLEQGIEAFETANDITRDMSQIDLAKAVGYESKPTPVAWTKRDMLLYALGIGAKADELEYVYDNNFKAFPTYPVVLMLKGLSRPSGPAPRNESLTNWYRWTGAESDVNDFSKAVGSDRAPGLPKFDPNRAIHGGMSIETLRPLPVESGPGWTLTKKIIGVTENKSGIIVDAELVLLDPKGTPYARLVTSGFNVGAKATGDRFSKIIGKGPQGKQPPKDKKPDYIVTESTSKEQAVVYRLSGDYNPLHIDPSIGQKTGFGGVILHGLSSYGFAARAVLKSFPGELKAFGVRFTSPVRPGDALETSIWEVGPGPDGTTELAFVQKNLTSGKPQVVHMFGWDHEPVHVVIDRSFVPENDPLSRVQADTFQKSHLRLPVYLGMLTRYQQIALGSGVAYVRKSSSQSKL
;
A
#
# COMPACT_ATOMS: atom_id res chain seq x y z
N MET A 1 4.21 13.97 55.99
CA MET A 1 3.92 14.61 54.69
C MET A 1 5.17 15.06 53.91
N SER A 2 6.39 14.59 54.23
CA SER A 2 7.65 15.09 53.62
C SER A 2 8.39 14.08 52.71
N ALA A 3 7.71 13.11 52.08
CA ALA A 3 8.38 12.05 51.31
C ALA A 3 7.80 11.78 49.89
N LEU A 4 7.07 12.73 49.31
CA LEU A 4 6.49 12.60 47.95
C LEU A 4 7.25 13.39 46.87
N GLY A 5 8.50 13.78 47.14
CA GLY A 5 9.34 14.42 46.14
C GLY A 5 9.63 13.43 45.01
N LEU A 6 8.89 13.52 43.90
CA LEU A 6 9.19 12.80 42.67
C LEU A 6 10.58 13.23 42.19
N SER A 7 11.59 12.42 42.47
CA SER A 7 12.96 12.67 42.03
C SER A 7 13.06 12.33 40.54
N PRO A 8 13.50 13.26 39.67
CA PRO A 8 13.77 12.97 38.27
C PRO A 8 14.73 11.79 38.07
N ALA A 9 15.60 11.50 39.06
CA ALA A 9 16.52 10.37 39.04
C ALA A 9 15.80 9.01 38.95
N LEU A 10 14.53 8.90 39.38
CA LEU A 10 13.74 7.68 39.23
C LEU A 10 13.41 7.35 37.77
N TYR A 11 13.42 8.38 36.91
CA TYR A 11 13.15 8.27 35.48
C TYR A 11 14.41 8.49 34.66
N ASP A 12 15.59 8.37 35.28
CA ASP A 12 16.87 8.41 34.56
C ASP A 12 16.90 7.29 33.52
N PRO A 13 17.00 7.63 32.22
CA PRO A 13 17.09 6.66 31.13
C PRO A 13 18.21 5.63 31.32
N ALA A 14 19.30 6.01 31.98
CA ALA A 14 20.43 5.12 32.22
C ALA A 14 20.05 3.87 33.02
N ILE A 15 19.00 3.92 33.83
CA ILE A 15 18.47 2.75 34.57
C ILE A 15 18.00 1.68 33.60
N VAL A 16 17.34 2.08 32.50
CA VAL A 16 16.85 1.17 31.46
C VAL A 16 18.00 0.77 30.54
N LEU A 17 18.73 1.76 30.00
CA LEU A 17 19.74 1.52 28.95
C LEU A 17 20.93 0.69 29.43
N LYS A 18 21.28 0.73 30.72
CA LYS A 18 22.38 -0.08 31.30
C LYS A 18 21.93 -1.44 31.84
N SER A 19 20.63 -1.76 31.78
CA SER A 19 20.14 -3.05 32.23
C SER A 19 20.58 -4.18 31.30
N ALA A 20 20.93 -5.33 31.86
CA ALA A 20 21.22 -6.55 31.09
C ALA A 20 20.00 -7.09 30.30
N GLU A 21 18.79 -6.65 30.66
CA GLU A 21 17.55 -7.00 29.95
C GLU A 21 17.28 -6.09 28.74
N PHE A 22 17.95 -4.94 28.62
CA PHE A 22 17.75 -4.03 27.50
C PHE A 22 18.38 -4.58 26.22
N LYS A 23 17.57 -4.76 25.18
CA LYS A 23 17.99 -5.35 23.90
C LYS A 23 17.21 -4.73 22.76
N ILE A 24 17.90 -4.25 21.72
CA ILE A 24 17.27 -3.90 20.45
C ILE A 24 16.96 -5.22 19.71
N LEU A 25 15.75 -5.33 19.15
CA LEU A 25 15.29 -6.54 18.47
C LEU A 25 15.46 -6.42 16.95
N ASP A 26 16.06 -7.43 16.33
CA ASP A 26 16.33 -7.45 14.87
C ASP A 26 15.08 -7.72 14.01
N ALA A 27 13.98 -8.16 14.63
CA ALA A 27 12.73 -8.47 13.94
C ALA A 27 11.53 -8.20 14.85
N PRO A 28 10.32 -8.00 14.29
CA PRO A 28 9.10 -7.87 15.08
C PRO A 28 8.93 -9.04 16.06
N PRO A 29 8.81 -8.78 17.37
CA PRO A 29 8.68 -9.85 18.35
C PRO A 29 7.34 -10.57 18.20
N VAL A 30 7.32 -11.86 18.54
CA VAL A 30 6.06 -12.57 18.79
C VAL A 30 5.48 -12.05 20.11
N ARG A 31 4.16 -11.87 20.16
CA ARG A 31 3.48 -11.38 21.36
C ARG A 31 3.75 -12.29 22.55
N ASP A 32 4.37 -11.71 23.58
CA ASP A 32 4.63 -12.33 24.88
C ASP A 32 4.32 -11.33 25.98
N GLU A 33 3.34 -11.65 26.82
CA GLU A 33 2.90 -10.79 27.91
C GLU A 33 3.92 -10.75 29.06
N LYS A 34 4.88 -11.70 29.12
CA LYS A 34 5.94 -11.68 30.14
C LYS A 34 7.10 -10.76 29.78
N LYS A 35 7.07 -10.12 28.61
CA LYS A 35 8.14 -9.25 28.12
C LYS A 35 7.69 -7.81 28.03
N ASN A 36 8.53 -6.89 28.48
CA ASN A 36 8.28 -5.47 28.28
C ASN A 36 8.97 -4.99 27.01
N ILE A 37 8.19 -4.88 25.93
CA ILE A 37 8.66 -4.31 24.67
C ILE A 37 8.25 -2.84 24.57
N ALA A 38 9.01 -2.05 23.82
CA ALA A 38 8.74 -0.64 23.56
C ALA A 38 9.27 -0.21 22.18
N VAL A 39 8.73 0.86 21.62
CA VAL A 39 9.23 1.46 20.37
C VAL A 39 10.17 2.62 20.69
N PHE A 40 11.36 2.60 20.10
CA PHE A 40 12.43 3.56 20.33
C PHE A 40 12.85 4.24 19.02
N THR A 41 13.39 5.45 19.16
CA THR A 41 14.18 6.14 18.13
C THR A 41 15.57 6.47 18.67
N ASN A 42 16.51 6.77 17.79
CA ASN A 42 17.88 7.11 18.15
C ASN A 42 18.41 8.35 17.40
N PRO A 43 19.64 8.81 17.68
CA PRO A 43 20.25 9.94 16.98
C PRO A 43 20.50 9.70 15.48
N ALA A 44 20.48 8.44 15.03
CA ALA A 44 20.58 8.06 13.61
C ALA A 44 19.22 8.11 12.89
N HIS A 45 18.14 8.45 13.60
CA HIS A 45 16.76 8.54 13.10
C HIS A 45 16.18 7.18 12.66
N ASP A 46 16.66 6.09 13.29
CA ASP A 46 16.08 4.76 13.11
C ASP A 46 14.88 4.58 14.04
N LEU A 47 13.93 3.74 13.62
CA LEU A 47 12.87 3.21 14.49
C LEU A 47 13.11 1.72 14.71
N HIS A 48 13.05 1.30 15.97
CA HIS A 48 13.22 -0.10 16.34
C HIS A 48 12.42 -0.45 17.58
N ILE A 49 12.19 -1.76 17.76
CA ILE A 49 11.55 -2.29 18.96
C ILE A 49 12.64 -2.80 19.89
N VAL A 50 12.50 -2.50 21.18
CA VAL A 50 13.39 -2.98 22.23
C VAL A 50 12.64 -3.91 23.18
N GLU A 51 13.34 -4.87 23.76
CA GLU A 51 12.98 -5.53 25.02
C GLU A 51 13.69 -4.80 26.16
N LYS A 52 13.01 -4.57 27.29
CA LYS A 52 13.56 -3.88 28.46
C LYS A 52 13.00 -4.47 29.77
N PRO A 53 13.51 -4.08 30.95
CA PRO A 53 12.98 -4.55 32.23
C PRO A 53 11.48 -4.26 32.42
N ILE A 54 10.78 -5.18 33.09
CA ILE A 54 9.48 -4.87 33.70
C ILE A 54 9.75 -4.05 34.98
N PRO A 55 9.22 -2.82 35.09
CA PRO A 55 9.48 -2.00 36.27
C PRO A 55 8.76 -2.54 37.50
N LYS A 56 9.19 -2.07 38.68
CA LYS A 56 8.56 -2.37 39.98
C LYS A 56 8.05 -1.09 40.63
N ALA A 57 6.88 -1.17 41.25
CA ALA A 57 6.26 -0.02 41.91
C ALA A 57 6.96 0.29 43.24
N GLY A 58 7.64 1.44 43.31
CA GLY A 58 8.10 2.01 44.57
C GLY A 58 7.00 2.81 45.30
N PRO A 59 7.30 3.40 46.47
CA PRO A 59 6.34 4.21 47.20
C PRO A 59 5.68 5.31 46.34
N GLY A 60 4.34 5.40 46.38
CA GLY A 60 3.56 6.38 45.61
C GLY A 60 3.48 6.12 44.10
N GLN A 61 3.93 4.96 43.61
CA GLN A 61 3.94 4.63 42.18
C GLN A 61 3.02 3.44 41.86
N CYS A 62 2.64 3.34 40.59
CA CYS A 62 1.92 2.21 40.03
C CYS A 62 2.65 1.70 38.78
N VAL A 63 2.60 0.39 38.54
CA VAL A 63 2.92 -0.16 37.22
C VAL A 63 1.62 -0.32 36.44
N VAL A 64 1.60 0.24 35.23
CA VAL A 64 0.47 0.21 34.32
C VAL A 64 0.81 -0.70 33.14
N HIS A 65 -0.04 -1.70 32.88
CA HIS A 65 -0.08 -2.40 31.61
C HIS A 65 -0.76 -1.49 30.60
N ILE A 66 0.01 -0.91 29.70
CA ILE A 66 -0.49 0.00 28.66
C ILE A 66 -1.34 -0.81 27.68
N ARG A 67 -2.55 -0.34 27.43
CA ARG A 67 -3.54 -1.02 26.57
C ARG A 67 -3.76 -0.29 25.26
N ALA A 68 -3.57 1.03 25.24
CA ALA A 68 -3.62 1.85 24.05
C ALA A 68 -2.66 3.03 24.21
N THR A 69 -1.97 3.38 23.13
CA THR A 69 -1.15 4.59 23.02
C THR A 69 -1.42 5.23 21.66
N GLY A 70 -1.74 6.52 21.64
CA GLY A 70 -1.79 7.33 20.44
C GLY A 70 -0.38 7.65 19.92
N ILE A 71 -0.23 7.76 18.60
CA ILE A 71 1.01 8.21 17.97
C ILE A 71 0.81 9.69 17.61
N CYS A 72 1.60 10.55 18.23
CA CYS A 72 1.53 11.98 18.01
C CYS A 72 2.49 12.43 16.89
N GLY A 73 2.22 13.60 16.31
CA GLY A 73 3.13 14.23 15.36
C GLY A 73 4.52 14.52 15.97
N SER A 74 4.60 14.78 17.28
CA SER A 74 5.86 14.98 18.00
C SER A 74 6.70 13.71 18.07
N ASP A 75 6.10 12.53 18.27
CA ASP A 75 6.83 11.26 18.23
C ASP A 75 7.42 11.01 16.83
N CYS A 76 6.64 11.27 15.77
CA CYS A 76 7.14 11.24 14.39
C CYS A 76 8.25 12.29 14.14
N HIS A 77 8.17 13.46 14.76
CA HIS A 77 9.17 14.51 14.61
C HIS A 77 10.49 14.15 15.32
N PHE A 78 10.43 13.53 16.50
CA PHE A 78 11.63 12.98 17.15
C PHE A 78 12.28 11.89 16.30
N TRP A 79 11.47 11.02 15.69
CA TRP A 79 11.99 10.04 14.73
C TRP A 79 12.65 10.69 13.52
N LYS A 80 11.97 11.59 12.81
CA LYS A 80 12.46 12.12 11.53
C LYS A 80 13.54 13.19 11.63
N HIS A 81 13.52 13.95 12.72
CA HIS A 81 14.37 15.15 12.86
C HIS A 81 15.26 15.13 14.10
N GLY A 82 15.11 14.13 14.99
CA GLY A 82 15.97 13.96 16.16
C GLY A 82 15.80 15.03 17.25
N ARG A 83 14.86 15.97 17.10
CA ARG A 83 14.63 17.04 18.08
C ARG A 83 13.31 17.78 17.91
N ILE A 84 12.89 18.50 18.96
CA ILE A 84 11.89 19.57 18.91
C ILE A 84 12.47 20.78 19.65
N GLY A 85 12.67 21.89 18.91
CA GLY A 85 13.44 23.03 19.42
C GLY A 85 14.89 22.66 19.78
N ASP A 86 15.54 23.51 20.56
CA ASP A 86 16.95 23.36 20.90
C ASP A 86 17.20 22.56 22.19
N SER A 87 16.16 22.37 23.02
CA SER A 87 16.27 21.70 24.32
C SER A 87 15.90 20.23 24.28
N MET A 88 14.95 19.81 23.43
CA MET A 88 14.46 18.44 23.35
C MET A 88 15.17 17.69 22.23
N VAL A 89 16.40 17.24 22.48
CA VAL A 89 17.26 16.60 21.47
C VAL A 89 17.46 15.13 21.81
N VAL A 90 17.21 14.25 20.84
CA VAL A 90 17.51 12.82 20.90
C VAL A 90 19.02 12.65 20.83
N ARG A 91 19.66 12.47 21.99
CA ARG A 91 21.12 12.29 22.12
C ARG A 91 21.55 10.84 22.30
N ASP A 92 20.59 9.96 22.59
CA ASP A 92 20.77 8.54 22.82
C ASP A 92 19.46 7.82 22.45
N GLU A 93 19.39 6.52 22.69
CA GLU A 93 18.18 5.70 22.63
C GLU A 93 17.02 6.33 23.40
N ASN A 94 15.88 6.54 22.73
CA ASN A 94 14.74 7.24 23.30
C ASN A 94 13.42 6.52 23.00
N GLY A 95 12.77 6.00 24.05
CA GLY A 95 11.43 5.43 23.94
C GLY A 95 10.38 6.48 23.58
N LEU A 96 9.44 6.13 22.72
CA LEU A 96 8.42 7.03 22.18
C LEU A 96 7.05 6.89 22.88
N GLY A 97 6.12 7.80 22.57
CA GLY A 97 4.71 7.79 22.97
C GLY A 97 4.40 8.47 24.30
N HIS A 98 3.33 9.25 24.33
CA HIS A 98 2.89 9.99 25.53
C HIS A 98 1.38 10.06 25.70
N GLU A 99 0.61 9.52 24.77
CA GLU A 99 -0.86 9.56 24.77
C GLU A 99 -1.40 8.19 25.19
N SER A 100 -1.39 7.83 26.48
CA SER A 100 -1.57 6.43 26.90
C SER A 100 -2.67 6.18 27.93
N ALA A 101 -3.29 5.00 27.85
CA ALA A 101 -4.18 4.46 28.87
C ALA A 101 -3.98 2.95 29.06
N GLY A 102 -4.30 2.46 30.25
CA GLY A 102 -4.03 1.08 30.63
C GLY A 102 -4.69 0.61 31.91
N ILE A 103 -4.17 -0.51 32.44
CA ILE A 103 -4.66 -1.16 33.66
C ILE A 103 -3.53 -1.15 34.69
N VAL A 104 -3.84 -0.75 35.92
CA VAL A 104 -2.91 -0.88 37.05
C VAL A 104 -2.69 -2.36 37.36
N ILE A 105 -1.43 -2.81 37.35
CA ILE A 105 -1.06 -4.22 37.63
C ILE A 105 -0.21 -4.38 38.90
N GLU A 106 0.39 -3.29 39.39
CA GLU A 106 1.15 -3.26 40.64
C GLU A 106 0.95 -1.89 41.30
N VAL A 107 0.79 -1.84 42.62
CA VAL A 107 0.67 -0.61 43.41
C VAL A 107 1.76 -0.59 44.47
N GLY A 108 2.43 0.55 44.60
CA GLY A 108 3.49 0.74 45.57
C GLY A 108 2.99 1.19 46.94
N GLU A 109 3.90 1.23 47.91
CA GLU A 109 3.60 1.65 49.28
C GLU A 109 2.97 3.06 49.32
N GLY A 110 1.93 3.23 50.14
CA GLY A 110 1.26 4.52 50.34
C GLY A 110 0.26 4.93 49.25
N VAL A 111 0.11 4.16 48.17
CA VAL A 111 -0.97 4.35 47.19
C VAL A 111 -2.26 3.78 47.76
N THR A 112 -3.31 4.60 47.84
CA THR A 112 -4.62 4.21 48.44
C THR A 112 -5.81 4.44 47.51
N GLU A 113 -5.63 5.30 46.52
CA GLU A 113 -6.63 5.73 45.55
C GLU A 113 -6.77 4.76 44.35
N PHE A 114 -5.79 3.86 44.17
CA PHE A 114 -5.77 2.83 43.13
C PHE A 114 -5.59 1.42 43.71
N LYS A 115 -6.15 0.45 42.99
CA LYS A 115 -5.89 -0.99 43.20
C LYS A 115 -5.59 -1.67 41.86
N VAL A 116 -4.99 -2.85 41.93
CA VAL A 116 -4.79 -3.72 40.77
C VAL A 116 -6.12 -3.96 40.05
N GLY A 117 -6.13 -3.84 38.72
CA GLY A 117 -7.32 -3.93 37.88
C GLY A 117 -7.99 -2.60 37.55
N ASP A 118 -7.65 -1.51 38.25
CA ASP A 118 -8.20 -0.19 37.93
C ASP A 118 -7.73 0.28 36.53
N ARG A 119 -8.67 0.83 35.77
CA ARG A 119 -8.44 1.39 34.43
C ARG A 119 -8.03 2.85 34.58
N VAL A 120 -6.96 3.25 33.91
CA VAL A 120 -6.37 4.59 34.07
C VAL A 120 -5.93 5.19 32.74
N ALA A 121 -6.06 6.50 32.61
CA ALA A 121 -5.29 7.30 31.65
C ALA A 121 -4.04 7.85 32.33
N VAL A 122 -2.99 8.06 31.55
CA VAL A 122 -1.66 8.46 32.01
C VAL A 122 -1.39 9.91 31.63
N GLU A 123 -1.27 10.81 32.60
CA GLU A 123 -0.84 12.19 32.34
C GLU A 123 0.69 12.23 32.20
N ALA A 124 1.19 12.39 30.97
CA ALA A 124 2.60 12.19 30.66
C ALA A 124 3.57 13.20 31.30
N GLY A 125 3.09 14.37 31.71
CA GLY A 125 3.90 15.43 32.32
C GLY A 125 3.88 15.37 33.84
N VAL A 126 4.98 14.91 34.43
CA VAL A 126 5.16 14.82 35.88
C VAL A 126 6.04 15.99 36.36
N PRO A 127 5.48 17.03 37.00
CA PRO A 127 6.24 18.14 37.54
C PRO A 127 6.97 17.75 38.83
N CYS A 128 7.93 18.57 39.28
CA CYS A 128 8.66 18.31 40.52
C CYS A 128 7.79 18.41 41.79
N SER A 129 6.64 19.09 41.72
CA SER A 129 5.70 19.30 42.83
C SER A 129 6.30 19.92 44.10
N LYS A 130 7.47 20.57 43.99
CA LYS A 130 8.15 21.21 45.12
C LYS A 130 7.44 22.51 45.51
N PRO A 131 7.26 22.81 46.81
CA PRO A 131 6.73 24.11 47.26
C PRO A 131 7.60 25.31 46.84
N SER A 132 8.88 25.07 46.57
CA SER A 132 9.83 26.08 46.07
C SER A 132 9.72 26.34 44.56
N CYS A 133 8.99 25.51 43.81
CA CYS A 133 8.80 25.72 42.37
C CYS A 133 7.60 26.64 42.14
N GLU A 134 7.85 27.85 41.63
CA GLU A 134 6.83 28.87 41.33
C GLU A 134 5.72 28.32 40.43
N PHE A 135 6.08 27.64 39.34
CA PHE A 135 5.14 27.08 38.38
C PHE A 135 4.21 26.05 39.01
N CYS A 136 4.73 25.15 39.85
CA CYS A 136 3.91 24.16 40.55
C CYS A 136 2.99 24.85 41.57
N ARG A 137 3.53 25.80 42.34
CA ARG A 137 2.79 26.50 43.40
C ARG A 137 1.69 27.41 42.88
N THR A 138 1.82 27.94 41.66
CA THR A 138 0.82 28.79 41.00
C THR A 138 -0.15 28.01 40.11
N GLY A 139 -0.10 26.68 40.12
CA GLY A 139 -0.98 25.81 39.32
C GLY A 139 -0.60 25.72 37.83
N LYS A 140 0.52 26.31 37.41
CA LYS A 140 1.08 26.28 36.05
C LYS A 140 2.16 25.20 35.90
N TYR A 141 1.91 24.01 36.44
CA TYR A 141 2.93 22.95 36.55
C TYR A 141 3.48 22.46 35.20
N ASN A 142 2.77 22.72 34.10
CA ASN A 142 3.24 22.47 32.74
C ASN A 142 4.48 23.30 32.37
N GLY A 143 4.74 24.41 33.07
CA GLY A 143 5.97 25.21 32.95
C GLY A 143 7.07 24.82 33.94
N CYS A 144 6.92 23.73 34.70
CA CYS A 144 7.95 23.29 35.65
C CYS A 144 9.28 22.99 34.90
N PRO A 145 10.42 23.59 35.30
CA PRO A 145 11.70 23.36 34.64
C PRO A 145 12.26 21.95 34.90
N ASP A 146 11.86 21.35 36.02
CA ASP A 146 12.24 19.99 36.44
C ASP A 146 11.20 18.94 35.98
N VAL A 147 10.36 19.24 34.99
CA VAL A 147 9.31 18.32 34.52
C VAL A 147 9.92 17.08 33.87
N VAL A 148 9.44 15.91 34.28
CA VAL A 148 9.62 14.66 33.53
C VAL A 148 8.44 14.55 32.58
N PHE A 149 8.70 14.69 31.28
CA PHE A 149 7.65 14.49 30.28
C PHE A 149 8.02 13.29 29.42
N PHE A 150 7.27 12.19 29.57
CA PHE A 150 7.55 10.94 28.87
C PHE A 150 7.52 11.15 27.35
N SER A 151 8.41 10.46 26.62
CA SER A 151 8.74 10.63 25.18
C SER A 151 9.60 11.85 24.85
N THR A 152 9.57 12.92 25.66
CA THR A 152 10.46 14.06 25.45
C THR A 152 11.87 13.71 25.93
N PRO A 153 12.90 13.73 25.05
CA PRO A 153 14.26 13.39 25.45
C PRO A 153 14.73 14.22 26.66
N PRO A 154 15.37 13.58 27.66
CA PRO A 154 15.89 12.22 27.59
C PRO A 154 14.89 11.13 28.07
N TYR A 155 13.69 11.50 28.54
CA TYR A 155 12.80 10.58 29.25
C TYR A 155 12.04 9.63 28.31
N HIS A 156 12.21 8.32 28.51
CA HIS A 156 11.55 7.29 27.70
C HIS A 156 10.02 7.32 27.80
N GLY A 157 9.35 7.23 26.65
CA GLY A 157 7.91 7.26 26.52
C GLY A 157 7.14 6.04 27.02
N THR A 158 5.83 6.15 26.82
CA THR A 158 4.77 5.25 27.30
C THR A 158 4.30 4.26 26.24
N LEU A 159 4.84 4.28 25.01
CA LEU A 159 4.60 3.26 23.99
C LEU A 159 5.41 1.98 24.31
N THR A 160 5.02 1.35 25.41
CA THR A 160 5.68 0.21 26.05
C THR A 160 4.62 -0.72 26.63
N ARG A 161 4.89 -2.02 26.80
CA ARG A 161 3.90 -2.93 27.41
C ARG A 161 3.62 -2.57 28.87
N TYR A 162 4.65 -2.29 29.65
CA TYR A 162 4.57 -1.94 31.07
C TYR A 162 5.32 -0.64 31.37
N HIS A 163 4.59 0.30 31.99
CA HIS A 163 5.09 1.63 32.35
C HIS A 163 5.00 1.88 33.85
N LEU A 164 6.02 2.49 34.43
CA LEU A 164 6.01 2.96 35.82
C LEU A 164 5.56 4.41 35.85
N HIS A 165 4.58 4.73 36.69
CA HIS A 165 4.05 6.08 36.78
C HIS A 165 3.67 6.46 38.21
N PRO A 166 3.81 7.74 38.62
CA PRO A 166 3.30 8.19 39.91
C PRO A 166 1.78 8.03 39.97
N ALA A 167 1.26 7.51 41.07
CA ALA A 167 -0.19 7.36 41.26
C ALA A 167 -0.92 8.70 41.14
N ALA A 168 -0.33 9.78 41.66
CA ALA A 168 -0.91 11.13 41.62
C ALA A 168 -1.15 11.70 40.19
N TRP A 169 -0.53 11.12 39.16
CA TRP A 169 -0.68 11.53 37.75
C TRP A 169 -1.40 10.48 36.89
N LEU A 170 -2.01 9.49 37.53
CA LEU A 170 -2.96 8.58 36.91
C LEU A 170 -4.38 9.09 37.13
N HIS A 171 -5.22 8.92 36.11
CA HIS A 171 -6.62 9.33 36.17
C HIS A 171 -7.52 8.13 35.94
N LYS A 172 -8.37 7.78 36.93
CA LYS A 172 -9.29 6.64 36.84
C LYS A 172 -10.29 6.84 35.70
N LEU A 173 -10.42 5.83 34.85
CA LEU A 173 -11.36 5.82 33.73
C LEU A 173 -12.71 5.21 34.15
N PRO A 174 -13.83 5.92 33.92
CA PRO A 174 -15.17 5.34 33.96
C PRO A 174 -15.32 4.13 33.02
N GLU A 175 -16.25 3.23 33.33
CA GLU A 175 -16.47 2.02 32.53
C GLU A 175 -16.81 2.31 31.06
N ASN A 176 -17.58 3.37 30.81
CA ASN A 176 -18.05 3.76 29.48
C ASN A 176 -16.99 4.45 28.59
N ILE A 177 -15.81 4.77 29.12
CA ILE A 177 -14.68 5.30 28.33
C ILE A 177 -13.76 4.14 27.98
N SER A 178 -13.49 3.90 26.69
CA SER A 178 -12.56 2.85 26.23
C SER A 178 -11.08 3.22 26.50
N PHE A 179 -10.15 2.27 26.35
CA PHE A 179 -8.71 2.60 26.46
C PHE A 179 -8.24 3.54 25.35
N GLU A 180 -8.80 3.45 24.15
CA GLU A 180 -8.45 4.35 23.05
C GLU A 180 -8.94 5.77 23.32
N GLU A 181 -10.16 5.93 23.83
CA GLU A 181 -10.64 7.24 24.31
C GLU A 181 -9.81 7.74 25.49
N GLY A 182 -9.38 6.85 26.39
CA GLY A 182 -8.46 7.18 27.49
C GLY A 182 -7.11 7.71 27.01
N ALA A 183 -6.53 7.09 25.97
CA ALA A 183 -5.31 7.57 25.32
C ALA A 183 -5.52 8.95 24.67
N LEU A 184 -6.67 9.15 24.00
CA LEU A 184 -7.05 10.43 23.40
C LEU A 184 -7.38 11.54 24.41
N LEU A 185 -7.37 11.27 25.73
CA LEU A 185 -7.50 12.32 26.74
C LEU A 185 -6.29 13.27 26.74
N GLU A 186 -5.11 12.81 26.33
CA GLU A 186 -3.90 13.63 26.22
C GLU A 186 -4.10 14.77 25.18
N PRO A 187 -4.41 14.49 23.90
CA PRO A 187 -4.65 15.56 22.93
C PRO A 187 -5.93 16.35 23.26
N THR A 188 -6.91 15.73 23.93
CA THR A 188 -8.09 16.46 24.43
C THR A 188 -7.72 17.47 25.51
N ALA A 189 -6.80 17.14 26.41
CA ALA A 189 -6.30 18.06 27.42
C ALA A 189 -5.59 19.26 26.78
N VAL A 190 -4.83 19.06 25.70
CA VAL A 190 -4.28 20.15 24.88
C VAL A 190 -5.40 21.04 24.37
N ALA A 191 -6.41 20.49 23.69
CA ALA A 191 -7.52 21.28 23.15
C ALA A 191 -8.26 22.08 24.23
N LEU A 192 -8.58 21.46 25.37
CA LEU A 192 -9.31 22.12 26.46
C LEU A 192 -8.53 23.27 27.10
N ALA A 193 -7.22 23.10 27.29
CA ALA A 193 -6.36 24.21 27.73
C ALA A 193 -6.31 25.33 26.69
N GLY A 194 -6.37 25.00 25.39
CA GLY A 194 -6.48 25.98 24.32
C GLY A 194 -7.78 26.78 24.37
N ILE A 195 -8.92 26.09 24.52
CA ILE A 195 -10.24 26.73 24.69
C ILE A 195 -10.27 27.65 25.91
N GLU A 196 -9.77 27.20 27.06
CA GLU A 196 -9.78 27.99 28.29
C GLU A 196 -8.90 29.24 28.17
N ARG A 197 -7.71 29.11 27.56
CA ARG A 197 -6.73 30.21 27.50
C ARG A 197 -6.92 31.17 26.33
N SER A 198 -7.63 30.75 25.28
CA SER A 198 -8.08 31.65 24.20
C SER A 198 -9.21 32.56 24.67
N GLY A 199 -9.94 32.16 25.71
CA GLY A 199 -11.08 32.90 26.22
C GLY A 199 -12.33 32.78 25.36
N LEU A 200 -12.40 31.74 24.52
CA LEU A 200 -13.56 31.44 23.67
C LEU A 200 -14.85 31.35 24.48
N ARG A 201 -15.89 32.03 24.00
CA ARG A 201 -17.21 32.10 24.64
C ARG A 201 -18.30 31.52 23.73
N LEU A 202 -19.43 31.23 24.35
CA LEU A 202 -20.66 30.86 23.64
C LEU A 202 -21.02 31.93 22.59
N GLY A 203 -21.21 31.50 21.35
CA GLY A 203 -21.58 32.35 20.22
C GLY A 203 -20.41 33.06 19.52
N ASP A 204 -19.16 32.79 19.90
CA ASP A 204 -18.01 33.35 19.19
C ASP A 204 -17.82 32.66 17.82
N ALA A 205 -17.79 33.47 16.76
CA ALA A 205 -17.36 33.02 15.43
C ALA A 205 -15.89 32.58 15.51
N THR A 206 -15.63 31.29 15.22
CA THR A 206 -14.33 30.67 15.48
C THR A 206 -13.73 30.07 14.22
N PHE A 207 -12.46 30.37 13.97
CA PHE A 207 -11.68 29.72 12.91
C PHE A 207 -10.67 28.75 13.53
N ILE A 208 -10.60 27.52 13.01
CA ILE A 208 -9.62 26.51 13.38
C ILE A 208 -8.71 26.26 12.18
N ALA A 209 -7.44 26.59 12.31
CA ALA A 209 -6.48 26.39 11.23
C ALA A 209 -5.82 25.02 11.37
N GLY A 210 -6.07 24.11 10.43
CA GLY A 210 -5.61 22.72 10.43
C GLY A 210 -6.69 21.72 10.83
N ALA A 211 -6.87 20.67 10.05
CA ALA A 211 -7.77 19.54 10.31
C ALA A 211 -7.00 18.24 10.58
N GLY A 212 -5.78 18.34 11.13
CA GLY A 212 -5.08 17.22 11.75
C GLY A 212 -5.69 16.82 13.10
N PRO A 213 -5.15 15.80 13.80
CA PRO A 213 -5.70 15.31 15.05
C PRO A 213 -5.98 16.40 16.10
N ILE A 214 -5.01 17.30 16.34
CA ILE A 214 -5.18 18.44 17.26
C ILE A 214 -6.31 19.38 16.80
N GLY A 215 -6.38 19.69 15.51
CA GLY A 215 -7.44 20.52 14.95
C GLY A 215 -8.83 19.90 15.09
N LEU A 216 -8.94 18.58 14.89
CA LEU A 216 -10.21 17.85 15.00
C LEU A 216 -10.69 17.72 16.45
N VAL A 217 -9.80 17.46 17.42
CA VAL A 217 -10.20 17.48 18.84
C VAL A 217 -10.50 18.90 19.32
N THR A 218 -9.80 19.90 18.78
CA THR A 218 -10.11 21.32 19.02
C THR A 218 -11.46 21.72 18.44
N LEU A 219 -11.84 21.19 17.27
CA LEU A 219 -13.17 21.37 16.67
C LEU A 219 -14.27 20.80 17.58
N LEU A 220 -14.07 19.60 18.12
CA LEU A 220 -15.01 19.01 19.08
C LEU A 220 -15.12 19.88 20.35
N ALA A 221 -13.98 20.33 20.89
CA ALA A 221 -13.94 21.15 22.10
C ALA A 221 -14.56 22.55 21.90
N ALA A 222 -14.27 23.21 20.78
CA ALA A 222 -14.84 24.52 20.42
C ALA A 222 -16.35 24.44 20.25
N ARG A 223 -16.84 23.40 19.56
CA ARG A 223 -18.28 23.14 19.45
C ARG A 223 -18.93 22.93 20.82
N ALA A 224 -18.31 22.12 21.68
CA ALA A 224 -18.83 21.86 23.03
C ALA A 224 -18.82 23.12 23.92
N ALA A 225 -17.91 24.06 23.66
CA ALA A 225 -17.87 25.37 24.31
C ALA A 225 -18.90 26.37 23.74
N GLY A 226 -19.59 26.01 22.65
CA GLY A 226 -20.65 26.81 22.05
C GLY A 226 -20.19 27.80 20.98
N ALA A 227 -19.02 27.59 20.37
CA ALA A 227 -18.60 28.37 19.21
C ALA A 227 -19.57 28.19 18.03
N GLU A 228 -19.99 29.29 17.41
CA GLU A 228 -20.87 29.30 16.25
C GLU A 228 -20.81 30.68 15.55
N PRO A 229 -20.60 30.76 14.23
CA PRO A 229 -20.23 29.67 13.32
C PRO A 229 -18.78 29.20 13.53
N ILE A 230 -18.47 27.99 13.07
CA ILE A 230 -17.11 27.44 13.07
C ILE A 230 -16.64 27.20 11.63
N ALA A 231 -15.46 27.69 11.28
CA ALA A 231 -14.73 27.32 10.06
C ALA A 231 -13.47 26.54 10.41
N ILE A 232 -13.13 25.54 9.59
CA ILE A 232 -11.89 24.76 9.69
C ILE A 232 -11.20 24.70 8.34
N SER A 233 -9.87 24.88 8.33
CA SER A 233 -9.07 24.80 7.10
C SER A 233 -8.03 23.69 7.12
N ASP A 234 -7.71 23.15 5.96
CA ASP A 234 -6.60 22.20 5.77
C ASP A 234 -6.19 22.16 4.29
N LEU A 235 -5.01 21.59 4.00
CA LEU A 235 -4.54 21.32 2.65
C LEU A 235 -5.18 20.04 2.06
N SER A 236 -5.66 19.13 2.91
CA SER A 236 -6.29 17.87 2.51
C SER A 236 -7.82 18.02 2.43
N PRO A 237 -8.42 17.89 1.23
CA PRO A 237 -9.87 17.80 1.10
C PRO A 237 -10.46 16.65 1.92
N GLY A 238 -9.73 15.54 2.03
CA GLY A 238 -10.14 14.36 2.78
C GLY A 238 -10.35 14.61 4.27
N ARG A 239 -9.42 15.37 4.88
CA ARG A 239 -9.52 15.78 6.28
C ARG A 239 -10.66 16.77 6.51
N LEU A 240 -10.92 17.67 5.56
CA LEU A 240 -12.05 18.59 5.60
C LEU A 240 -13.39 17.85 5.53
N GLU A 241 -13.52 16.87 4.64
CA GLU A 241 -14.70 16.00 4.57
C GLU A 241 -14.89 15.21 5.86
N PHE A 242 -13.79 14.71 6.46
CA PHE A 242 -13.85 14.07 7.76
C PHE A 242 -14.31 15.02 8.87
N ALA A 243 -13.79 16.25 8.91
CA ALA A 243 -14.21 17.27 9.87
C ALA A 243 -15.71 17.58 9.75
N LYS A 244 -16.24 17.63 8.52
CA LYS A 244 -17.67 17.82 8.25
C LYS A 244 -18.52 16.63 8.70
N LYS A 245 -18.03 15.40 8.53
CA LYS A 245 -18.71 14.21 9.08
C LYS A 245 -18.71 14.23 10.62
N LEU A 246 -17.62 14.68 11.23
CA LEU A 246 -17.47 14.77 12.67
C LEU A 246 -18.37 15.86 13.29
N VAL A 247 -18.47 17.02 12.63
CA VAL A 247 -19.32 18.14 13.01
C VAL A 247 -20.08 18.65 11.78
N PRO A 248 -21.32 18.21 11.54
CA PRO A 248 -22.08 18.56 10.33
C PRO A 248 -22.27 20.07 10.06
N GLY A 249 -22.23 20.90 11.10
CA GLY A 249 -22.36 22.36 10.99
C GLY A 249 -21.07 23.10 10.61
N VAL A 250 -19.90 22.45 10.67
CA VAL A 250 -18.62 23.12 10.41
C VAL A 250 -18.50 23.53 8.95
N LYS A 251 -17.96 24.72 8.71
CA LYS A 251 -17.63 25.23 7.39
C LYS A 251 -16.20 24.84 7.05
N THR A 252 -15.98 24.27 5.88
CA THR A 252 -14.65 23.78 5.47
C THR A 252 -14.02 24.73 4.47
N VAL A 253 -12.75 25.07 4.67
CA VAL A 253 -12.00 25.97 3.78
C VAL A 253 -10.75 25.24 3.28
N LEU A 254 -10.68 24.98 1.98
CA LEU A 254 -9.47 24.40 1.39
C LEU A 254 -8.35 25.45 1.37
N VAL A 255 -7.19 25.09 1.89
CA VAL A 255 -5.98 25.90 1.80
C VAL A 255 -5.36 25.69 0.41
N GLU A 256 -5.19 26.77 -0.34
CA GLU A 256 -4.60 26.72 -1.67
C GLU A 256 -3.11 27.03 -1.64
N ARG A 257 -2.30 26.13 -2.18
CA ARG A 257 -0.84 26.33 -2.22
C ARG A 257 -0.50 27.51 -3.13
N GLY A 258 0.29 28.44 -2.60
CA GLY A 258 0.71 29.64 -3.34
C GLY A 258 -0.31 30.78 -3.34
N LEU A 259 -1.50 30.59 -2.76
CA LEU A 259 -2.41 31.69 -2.52
C LEU A 259 -1.87 32.57 -1.38
N ASP A 260 -1.99 33.88 -1.55
CA ASP A 260 -1.60 34.84 -0.52
C ASP A 260 -2.45 34.69 0.76
N ALA A 261 -1.85 34.96 1.92
CA ALA A 261 -2.48 34.77 3.21
C ALA A 261 -3.73 35.64 3.41
N GLN A 262 -3.77 36.86 2.87
CA GLN A 262 -4.94 37.73 2.93
C GLN A 262 -6.06 37.19 2.04
N ALA A 263 -5.75 36.73 0.83
CA ALA A 263 -6.72 36.11 -0.05
C ALA A 263 -7.29 34.81 0.54
N GLN A 264 -6.45 34.01 1.21
CA GLN A 264 -6.91 32.83 1.94
C GLN A 264 -7.80 33.21 3.14
N ALA A 265 -7.50 34.32 3.83
CA ALA A 265 -8.32 34.82 4.93
C ALA A 265 -9.71 35.29 4.47
N VAL A 266 -9.82 35.92 3.29
CA VAL A 266 -11.12 36.27 2.69
C VAL A 266 -12.00 35.04 2.52
N LYS A 267 -11.45 33.90 2.07
CA LYS A 267 -12.20 32.64 1.97
C LYS A 267 -12.69 32.13 3.33
N VAL A 268 -11.91 32.34 4.38
CA VAL A 268 -12.31 32.01 5.76
C VAL A 268 -13.46 32.92 6.22
N GLU A 269 -13.36 34.22 5.96
CA GLU A 269 -14.40 35.21 6.28
C GLU A 269 -15.70 34.94 5.53
N GLU A 270 -15.63 34.60 4.25
CA GLU A 270 -16.79 34.20 3.44
C GLU A 270 -17.46 32.94 4.00
N ALA A 271 -16.67 31.94 4.41
CA ALA A 271 -17.19 30.71 5.00
C ALA A 271 -17.89 30.96 6.35
N LEU A 272 -17.33 31.86 7.18
CA LEU A 272 -17.92 32.27 8.46
C LEU A 272 -19.07 33.28 8.30
N GLY A 273 -19.13 34.00 7.18
CA GLY A 273 -19.97 35.19 6.98
C GLY A 273 -19.49 36.44 7.75
N GLN A 274 -18.35 36.36 8.44
CA GLN A 274 -17.75 37.42 9.25
C GLN A 274 -16.29 37.06 9.60
N LYS A 275 -15.53 38.03 10.13
CA LYS A 275 -14.21 37.76 10.72
C LYS A 275 -14.31 36.97 12.03
N ALA A 276 -13.32 36.12 12.30
CA ALA A 276 -13.28 35.30 13.50
C ALA A 276 -13.01 36.16 14.74
N ALA A 277 -13.75 35.90 15.82
CA ALA A 277 -13.47 36.47 17.14
C ALA A 277 -12.28 35.78 17.81
N VAL A 278 -12.21 34.46 17.66
CA VAL A 278 -11.12 33.61 18.14
C VAL A 278 -10.65 32.70 17.02
N VAL A 279 -9.33 32.62 16.84
CA VAL A 279 -8.68 31.66 15.97
C VAL A 279 -7.87 30.68 16.80
N LEU A 280 -8.04 29.38 16.54
CA LEU A 280 -7.31 28.29 17.17
C LEU A 280 -6.37 27.69 16.11
N GLU A 281 -5.11 28.11 16.12
CA GLU A 281 -4.12 27.75 15.11
C GLU A 281 -3.45 26.42 15.49
N CYS A 282 -3.69 25.37 14.72
CA CYS A 282 -3.31 24.00 15.05
C CYS A 282 -2.24 23.43 14.10
N THR A 283 -1.60 24.25 13.26
CA THR A 283 -0.59 23.79 12.29
C THR A 283 0.84 24.17 12.68
N GLY A 284 1.05 25.32 13.32
CA GLY A 284 2.37 25.91 13.55
C GLY A 284 3.04 26.43 12.27
N VAL A 285 2.36 26.41 11.12
CA VAL A 285 2.91 26.82 9.82
C VAL A 285 2.77 28.33 9.68
N GLU A 286 3.86 29.00 9.30
CA GLU A 286 3.94 30.47 9.22
C GLU A 286 2.83 31.08 8.35
N SER A 287 2.59 30.55 7.15
CA SER A 287 1.53 31.05 6.27
C SER A 287 0.12 30.84 6.84
N SER A 288 -0.10 29.76 7.61
CA SER A 288 -1.36 29.50 8.31
C SER A 288 -1.58 30.49 9.44
N ILE A 289 -0.52 30.84 10.18
CA ILE A 289 -0.57 31.87 11.21
C ILE A 289 -0.89 33.24 10.58
N TRP A 290 -0.31 33.57 9.42
CA TRP A 290 -0.64 34.82 8.74
C TRP A 290 -2.11 34.87 8.31
N THR A 291 -2.62 33.80 7.69
CA THR A 291 -4.05 33.69 7.37
C THR A 291 -4.92 33.83 8.61
N SER A 292 -4.52 33.20 9.71
CA SER A 292 -5.21 33.31 11.00
C SER A 292 -5.29 34.74 11.49
N ILE A 293 -4.19 35.49 11.41
CA ILE A 293 -4.12 36.91 11.78
C ILE A 293 -5.05 37.75 10.89
N TYR A 294 -4.98 37.59 9.57
CA TYR A 294 -5.82 38.36 8.65
C TYR A 294 -7.32 38.04 8.76
N ALA A 295 -7.67 36.79 9.09
CA ALA A 295 -9.06 36.37 9.28
C ALA A 295 -9.67 36.80 10.62
N THR A 296 -8.85 37.33 11.54
CA THR A 296 -9.27 37.76 12.88
C THR A 296 -9.87 39.16 12.85
N LYS A 297 -10.93 39.39 13.63
CA LYS A 297 -11.57 40.70 13.77
C LYS A 297 -10.70 41.67 14.60
N TYR A 298 -11.01 42.95 14.53
CA TYR A 298 -10.44 43.95 15.44
C TYR A 298 -10.67 43.56 16.91
N GLY A 299 -9.62 43.59 17.73
CA GLY A 299 -9.66 43.19 19.14
C GLY A 299 -9.81 41.66 19.35
N GLY A 300 -9.61 40.85 18.31
CA GLY A 300 -9.74 39.40 18.37
C GLY A 300 -8.49 38.69 18.90
N MET A 301 -8.58 37.35 18.96
CA MET A 301 -7.53 36.48 19.52
C MET A 301 -7.06 35.46 18.49
N VAL A 302 -5.75 35.34 18.29
CA VAL A 302 -5.10 34.20 17.64
C VAL A 302 -4.38 33.37 18.70
N PHE A 303 -4.88 32.18 18.97
CA PHE A 303 -4.29 31.26 19.95
C PHE A 303 -3.59 30.10 19.24
N ILE A 304 -2.25 30.08 19.34
CA ILE A 304 -1.39 29.12 18.67
C ILE A 304 -1.19 27.89 19.55
N ILE A 305 -1.73 26.77 19.06
CA ILE A 305 -1.61 25.42 19.64
C ILE A 305 -0.55 24.62 18.88
N GLY A 306 -0.47 24.81 17.56
CA GLY A 306 0.48 24.13 16.69
C GLY A 306 1.94 24.48 17.00
N VAL A 307 2.85 23.56 16.68
CA VAL A 307 4.30 23.73 16.87
C VAL A 307 4.95 24.01 15.53
N GLY A 308 5.69 25.12 15.45
CA GLY A 308 6.31 25.61 14.23
C GLY A 308 7.83 25.68 14.28
N LYS A 309 8.41 26.42 13.33
CA LYS A 309 9.85 26.76 13.33
C LYS A 309 10.18 27.65 14.54
N ALA A 310 11.42 27.58 15.00
CA ALA A 310 11.90 28.39 16.13
C ALA A 310 11.76 29.91 15.92
N ILE A 311 11.87 30.36 14.66
CA ILE A 311 11.72 31.76 14.28
C ILE A 311 10.70 31.82 13.13
N GLN A 312 9.72 32.71 13.28
CA GLN A 312 8.69 32.98 12.28
C GLN A 312 8.46 34.49 12.19
N ASN A 313 8.17 34.97 10.98
CA ASN A 313 7.73 36.34 10.73
C ASN A 313 6.23 36.48 11.01
N MET A 314 5.79 37.69 11.32
CA MET A 314 4.38 38.00 11.59
C MET A 314 3.97 39.30 10.87
N PRO A 315 2.71 39.43 10.42
CA PRO A 315 2.12 40.66 9.88
C PRO A 315 2.01 41.80 10.91
N PHE A 316 3.15 42.34 11.37
CA PHE A 316 3.24 43.24 12.52
C PHE A 316 2.27 44.44 12.45
N MET A 317 2.25 45.16 11.32
CA MET A 317 1.38 46.33 11.20
C MET A 317 -0.11 45.96 11.18
N HIS A 318 -0.48 44.78 10.69
CA HIS A 318 -1.88 44.34 10.72
C HIS A 318 -2.32 43.97 12.14
N LEU A 319 -1.47 43.27 12.90
CA LEU A 319 -1.70 42.98 14.31
C LEU A 319 -1.88 44.27 15.12
N SER A 320 -0.94 45.21 14.99
CA SER A 320 -0.95 46.46 15.74
C SER A 320 -2.15 47.34 15.39
N ALA A 321 -2.49 47.48 14.10
CA ALA A 321 -3.59 48.34 13.68
C ALA A 321 -4.97 47.78 14.04
N ASN A 322 -5.08 46.47 14.30
CA ASN A 322 -6.33 45.79 14.61
C ASN A 322 -6.43 45.32 16.07
N GLU A 323 -5.47 45.66 16.94
CA GLU A 323 -5.44 45.22 18.35
C GLU A 323 -5.62 43.70 18.52
N ILE A 324 -5.02 42.91 17.63
CA ILE A 324 -5.14 41.46 17.67
C ILE A 324 -4.16 40.89 18.69
N ASP A 325 -4.68 40.18 19.69
CA ASP A 325 -3.88 39.41 20.64
C ASP A 325 -3.37 38.13 19.97
N VAL A 326 -2.08 37.81 20.18
CA VAL A 326 -1.51 36.51 19.81
C VAL A 326 -0.96 35.82 21.06
N ARG A 327 -1.38 34.58 21.31
CA ARG A 327 -0.97 33.80 22.49
C ARG A 327 -0.57 32.39 22.10
N TRP A 328 0.26 31.77 22.94
CA TRP A 328 0.80 30.43 22.70
C TRP A 328 0.44 29.44 23.79
N GLN A 329 0.41 28.17 23.41
CA GLN A 329 0.24 27.04 24.29
C GLN A 329 1.52 26.24 24.48
N TYR A 330 1.70 25.73 25.71
CA TYR A 330 2.66 24.68 25.99
C TYR A 330 1.95 23.59 26.79
N ARG A 331 1.58 22.50 26.10
CA ARG A 331 0.88 21.33 26.66
C ARG A 331 -0.42 21.73 27.36
N TYR A 332 -0.61 21.40 28.64
CA TYR A 332 -1.84 21.63 29.40
C TYR A 332 -1.54 21.60 30.90
N ALA A 333 -2.45 22.17 31.71
CA ALA A 333 -2.46 21.99 33.16
C ALA A 333 -3.92 21.84 33.65
N ASN A 334 -4.15 20.91 34.57
CA ASN A 334 -5.43 20.65 35.24
C ASN A 334 -6.60 20.25 34.31
N GLN A 335 -6.34 19.63 33.15
CA GLN A 335 -7.38 19.36 32.14
C GLN A 335 -7.91 17.92 32.13
N TYR A 336 -7.13 16.92 32.56
CA TYR A 336 -7.53 15.50 32.49
C TYR A 336 -8.88 15.20 33.16
N PRO A 337 -9.15 15.64 34.40
CA PRO A 337 -10.46 15.41 35.03
C PRO A 337 -11.61 16.05 34.25
N LYS A 338 -11.38 17.20 33.59
CA LYS A 338 -12.38 17.88 32.75
C LYS A 338 -12.63 17.09 31.47
N ALA A 339 -11.56 16.63 30.81
CA ALA A 339 -11.64 15.79 29.62
C ALA A 339 -12.45 14.50 29.90
N ILE A 340 -12.15 13.80 31.00
CA ILE A 340 -12.87 12.59 31.40
C ILE A 340 -14.36 12.86 31.57
N ARG A 341 -14.75 13.94 32.27
CA ARG A 341 -16.16 14.29 32.45
C ARG A 341 -16.86 14.57 31.12
N LEU A 342 -16.23 15.32 30.21
CA LEU A 342 -16.82 15.69 28.93
C LEU A 342 -16.99 14.49 27.98
N VAL A 343 -16.00 13.60 27.92
CA VAL A 343 -16.08 12.37 27.13
C VAL A 343 -17.10 11.40 27.75
N SER A 344 -17.06 11.21 29.08
CA SER A 344 -17.98 10.33 29.80
C SER A 344 -19.43 10.77 29.66
N ALA A 345 -19.69 12.08 29.61
CA ALA A 345 -21.03 12.64 29.40
C ALA A 345 -21.49 12.63 27.93
N GLY A 346 -20.63 12.20 27.00
CA GLY A 346 -20.92 12.17 25.57
C GLY A 346 -20.90 13.54 24.88
N LEU A 347 -20.41 14.59 25.55
CA LEU A 347 -20.25 15.93 24.96
C LEU A 347 -19.08 15.97 23.96
N LEU A 348 -18.08 15.11 24.15
CA LEU A 348 -16.97 14.90 23.20
C LEU A 348 -16.93 13.43 22.79
N ASN A 349 -17.29 13.14 21.54
CA ASN A 349 -17.18 11.78 20.98
C ASN A 349 -15.84 11.63 20.26
N LEU A 350 -14.87 10.98 20.92
CA LEU A 350 -13.51 10.83 20.40
C LEU A 350 -13.33 9.60 19.50
N LYS A 351 -14.25 8.62 19.58
CA LYS A 351 -14.13 7.33 18.87
C LYS A 351 -13.85 7.45 17.36
N PRO A 352 -14.49 8.38 16.61
CA PRO A 352 -14.23 8.52 15.18
C PRO A 352 -12.80 8.93 14.84
N LEU A 353 -12.07 9.55 15.78
CA LEU A 353 -10.68 10.00 15.54
C LEU A 353 -9.70 8.82 15.39
N VAL A 354 -10.06 7.63 15.86
CA VAL A 354 -9.24 6.42 15.75
C VAL A 354 -9.45 5.77 14.38
N THR A 355 -8.53 6.00 13.46
CA THR A 355 -8.62 5.48 12.08
C THR A 355 -7.95 4.11 11.89
N HIS A 356 -6.87 3.83 12.61
CA HIS A 356 -6.08 2.61 12.49
C HIS A 356 -5.73 2.04 13.87
N ARG A 357 -5.50 0.72 13.94
CA ARG A 357 -5.12 0.00 15.16
C ARG A 357 -4.03 -1.00 14.82
N TYR A 358 -2.92 -0.93 15.55
CA TYR A 358 -1.80 -1.85 15.41
C TYR A 358 -1.48 -2.46 16.78
N PRO A 359 -1.14 -3.76 16.85
CA PRO A 359 -0.50 -4.32 18.04
C PRO A 359 0.88 -3.68 18.23
N LEU A 360 1.39 -3.64 19.46
CA LEU A 360 2.68 -3.00 19.80
C LEU A 360 3.86 -3.63 19.04
N GLU A 361 3.77 -4.91 18.72
CA GLU A 361 4.73 -5.67 17.92
C GLU A 361 4.86 -5.13 16.48
N GLN A 362 3.85 -4.39 15.99
CA GLN A 362 3.83 -3.70 14.69
C GLN A 362 4.05 -2.19 14.84
N GLY A 363 4.66 -1.74 15.94
CA GLY A 363 4.86 -0.32 16.22
C GLY A 363 5.55 0.44 15.10
N ILE A 364 6.55 -0.15 14.43
CA ILE A 364 7.25 0.47 13.29
C ILE A 364 6.28 0.75 12.14
N GLU A 365 5.46 -0.23 11.76
CA GLU A 365 4.45 -0.07 10.70
C GLU A 365 3.38 0.99 11.06
N ALA A 366 3.04 1.08 12.35
CA ALA A 366 2.13 2.10 12.86
C ALA A 366 2.70 3.51 12.67
N PHE A 367 3.99 3.72 12.96
CA PHE A 367 4.69 4.99 12.72
C PHE A 367 4.81 5.32 11.23
N GLU A 368 5.14 4.34 10.39
CA GLU A 368 5.16 4.52 8.94
C GLU A 368 3.79 4.96 8.42
N THR A 369 2.71 4.36 8.93
CA THR A 369 1.34 4.74 8.58
C THR A 369 1.00 6.15 9.09
N ALA A 370 1.36 6.49 10.33
CA ALA A 370 1.10 7.81 10.90
C ALA A 370 1.86 8.94 10.17
N ASN A 371 3.04 8.64 9.62
CA ASN A 371 3.86 9.60 8.89
C ASN A 371 3.48 9.72 7.39
N ASP A 372 2.75 8.76 6.83
CA ASP A 372 2.34 8.76 5.43
C ASP A 372 0.99 9.49 5.24
N ILE A 373 1.05 10.78 4.92
CA ILE A 373 -0.14 11.61 4.64
C ILE A 373 -0.91 11.17 3.38
N THR A 374 -0.39 10.24 2.57
CA THR A 374 -1.08 9.67 1.40
C THR A 374 -1.85 8.38 1.70
N ARG A 375 -1.68 7.80 2.90
CA ARG A 375 -2.50 6.68 3.41
C ARG A 375 -3.83 7.14 4.05
N ASP A 376 -4.19 8.41 3.86
CA ASP A 376 -5.51 8.91 4.18
C ASP A 376 -6.58 8.17 3.34
N MET A 377 -7.29 7.23 3.98
CA MET A 377 -8.34 6.41 3.38
C MET A 377 -9.51 7.25 2.84
N SER A 378 -9.60 8.55 3.16
CA SER A 378 -10.60 9.45 2.57
C SER A 378 -10.47 9.62 1.05
N GLN A 379 -9.36 9.19 0.45
CA GLN A 379 -9.20 9.10 -1.01
C GLN A 379 -9.60 7.75 -1.62
N ILE A 380 -9.94 6.74 -0.81
CA ILE A 380 -10.38 5.43 -1.31
C ILE A 380 -11.89 5.48 -1.55
N ASP A 381 -12.22 5.46 -2.82
CA ASP A 381 -13.58 5.38 -3.35
C ASP A 381 -13.50 4.47 -4.58
N LEU A 382 -13.80 3.20 -4.37
CA LEU A 382 -13.72 2.19 -5.43
C LEU A 382 -14.60 2.57 -6.64
N ALA A 383 -15.65 3.38 -6.45
CA ALA A 383 -16.51 3.81 -7.54
C ALA A 383 -15.84 4.83 -8.47
N LYS A 384 -14.86 5.62 -7.99
CA LYS A 384 -14.06 6.56 -8.79
C LYS A 384 -13.03 5.86 -9.68
N ALA A 385 -12.61 4.66 -9.30
CA ALA A 385 -11.69 3.87 -10.11
C ALA A 385 -12.34 3.36 -11.39
N VAL A 386 -13.64 3.04 -11.35
CA VAL A 386 -14.37 2.51 -12.51
C VAL A 386 -14.61 3.60 -13.54
N GLY A 387 -14.12 3.38 -14.76
CA GLY A 387 -14.13 4.36 -15.85
C GLY A 387 -12.82 5.15 -15.98
N TYR A 388 -11.88 5.00 -15.05
CA TYR A 388 -10.57 5.64 -15.15
C TYR A 388 -9.79 5.11 -16.36
N GLU A 389 -9.26 6.03 -17.16
CA GLU A 389 -8.39 5.75 -18.30
C GLU A 389 -6.97 6.21 -17.97
N SER A 390 -6.01 5.29 -18.07
CA SER A 390 -4.60 5.62 -17.89
C SER A 390 -4.07 6.38 -19.09
N LYS A 391 -2.91 7.01 -18.94
CA LYS A 391 -2.20 7.54 -20.11
C LYS A 391 -1.88 6.39 -21.09
N PRO A 392 -2.01 6.59 -22.41
CA PRO A 392 -1.58 5.59 -23.39
C PRO A 392 -0.12 5.23 -23.15
N THR A 393 0.16 3.93 -23.05
CA THR A 393 1.52 3.42 -22.81
C THR A 393 2.16 3.06 -24.15
N PRO A 394 3.30 3.63 -24.52
CA PRO A 394 4.02 3.24 -25.73
C PRO A 394 4.45 1.77 -25.67
N VAL A 395 4.23 1.03 -26.75
CA VAL A 395 4.66 -0.36 -26.91
C VAL A 395 5.35 -0.55 -28.26
N ALA A 396 6.29 -1.49 -28.33
CA ALA A 396 6.93 -1.86 -29.58
C ALA A 396 7.43 -3.30 -29.52
N TRP A 397 7.54 -3.96 -30.67
CA TRP A 397 8.05 -5.32 -30.77
C TRP A 397 8.79 -5.58 -32.08
N THR A 398 9.69 -6.54 -32.01
CA THR A 398 10.48 -7.10 -33.10
C THR A 398 10.07 -8.54 -33.36
N LYS A 399 10.52 -9.10 -34.48
CA LYS A 399 10.33 -10.52 -34.79
C LYS A 399 10.91 -11.42 -33.70
N ARG A 400 12.04 -11.03 -33.11
CA ARG A 400 12.67 -11.75 -32.00
C ARG A 400 11.75 -11.85 -30.78
N ASP A 401 11.01 -10.78 -30.46
CA ASP A 401 10.10 -10.78 -29.31
C ASP A 401 8.96 -11.77 -29.51
N MET A 402 8.42 -11.86 -30.73
CA MET A 402 7.38 -12.82 -31.06
C MET A 402 7.90 -14.27 -31.05
N LEU A 403 9.12 -14.51 -31.53
CA LEU A 403 9.78 -15.82 -31.46
C LEU A 403 9.98 -16.27 -29.99
N LEU A 404 10.46 -15.36 -29.13
CA LEU A 404 10.65 -15.64 -27.70
C LEU A 404 9.32 -15.92 -27.01
N TYR A 405 8.26 -15.19 -27.35
CA TYR A 405 6.92 -15.48 -26.86
C TYR A 405 6.42 -16.86 -27.31
N ALA A 406 6.52 -17.18 -28.61
CA ALA A 406 6.10 -18.48 -29.16
C ALA A 406 6.81 -19.66 -28.48
N LEU A 407 8.14 -19.57 -28.32
CA LEU A 407 8.92 -20.56 -27.57
C LEU A 407 8.52 -20.59 -26.09
N GLY A 408 8.26 -19.43 -25.48
CA GLY A 408 7.83 -19.28 -24.10
C GLY A 408 6.46 -19.92 -23.81
N ILE A 409 5.59 -20.05 -24.82
CA ILE A 409 4.30 -20.76 -24.73
C ILE A 409 4.36 -22.19 -25.31
N GLY A 410 5.57 -22.71 -25.53
CA GLY A 410 5.83 -24.11 -25.83
C GLY A 410 5.79 -24.50 -27.30
N ALA A 411 5.86 -23.54 -28.23
CA ALA A 411 5.96 -23.85 -29.66
C ALA A 411 7.19 -24.71 -29.94
N LYS A 412 7.03 -25.72 -30.80
CA LYS A 412 8.04 -26.74 -31.09
C LYS A 412 8.46 -26.70 -32.57
N ALA A 413 9.41 -27.56 -32.93
CA ALA A 413 9.97 -27.63 -34.27
C ALA A 413 8.96 -28.04 -35.37
N ASP A 414 7.78 -28.53 -34.99
CA ASP A 414 6.66 -28.84 -35.88
C ASP A 414 5.71 -27.65 -36.12
N GLU A 415 5.95 -26.50 -35.51
CA GLU A 415 5.18 -25.24 -35.68
C GLU A 415 6.05 -24.15 -36.29
N LEU A 416 6.67 -24.46 -37.42
CA LEU A 416 7.68 -23.62 -38.07
C LEU A 416 7.17 -22.22 -38.39
N GLU A 417 5.88 -22.03 -38.65
CA GLU A 417 5.26 -20.72 -38.86
C GLU A 417 5.40 -19.77 -37.65
N TYR A 418 5.66 -20.29 -36.45
CA TYR A 418 5.85 -19.50 -35.23
C TYR A 418 7.28 -19.55 -34.68
N VAL A 419 8.13 -20.47 -35.14
CA VAL A 419 9.50 -20.64 -34.60
C VAL A 419 10.62 -20.54 -35.64
N TYR A 420 10.28 -20.42 -36.92
CA TYR A 420 11.23 -20.33 -38.01
C TYR A 420 11.05 -19.05 -38.82
N ASP A 421 12.17 -18.53 -39.33
CA ASP A 421 12.21 -17.21 -39.94
C ASP A 421 11.47 -17.13 -41.28
N ASN A 422 11.36 -18.25 -42.01
CA ASN A 422 10.71 -18.31 -43.31
C ASN A 422 9.18 -18.46 -43.14
N ASN A 423 8.40 -17.54 -43.72
CA ASN A 423 6.94 -17.46 -43.55
C ASN A 423 6.45 -17.27 -42.11
N PHE A 424 7.24 -16.59 -41.27
CA PHE A 424 6.92 -16.29 -39.88
C PHE A 424 5.59 -15.54 -39.71
N LYS A 425 4.77 -15.98 -38.76
CA LYS A 425 3.49 -15.37 -38.40
C LYS A 425 3.49 -14.95 -36.93
N ALA A 426 2.85 -13.82 -36.64
CA ALA A 426 2.58 -13.41 -35.28
C ALA A 426 1.61 -14.39 -34.61
N PHE A 427 1.95 -14.89 -33.43
CA PHE A 427 1.02 -15.70 -32.65
C PHE A 427 -0.13 -14.79 -32.14
N PRO A 428 -1.42 -15.13 -32.36
CA PRO A 428 -2.53 -14.21 -32.11
C PRO A 428 -2.63 -13.67 -30.68
N THR A 429 -2.20 -14.45 -29.68
CA THR A 429 -2.22 -14.04 -28.26
C THR A 429 -1.01 -13.22 -27.82
N TYR A 430 -0.05 -12.91 -28.69
CA TYR A 430 1.12 -12.09 -28.36
C TYR A 430 0.79 -10.76 -27.64
N PRO A 431 -0.28 -10.01 -27.96
CA PRO A 431 -0.58 -8.74 -27.29
C PRO A 431 -0.75 -8.82 -25.77
N VAL A 432 -1.04 -10.00 -25.20
CA VAL A 432 -1.22 -10.16 -23.75
C VAL A 432 0.04 -9.86 -22.94
N VAL A 433 1.24 -9.91 -23.55
CA VAL A 433 2.49 -9.59 -22.86
C VAL A 433 2.96 -8.14 -23.06
N LEU A 434 2.35 -7.39 -23.98
CA LEU A 434 2.76 -6.00 -24.27
C LEU A 434 2.60 -5.06 -23.07
N MET A 435 1.60 -5.32 -22.22
CA MET A 435 1.38 -4.59 -20.96
C MET A 435 2.51 -4.77 -19.94
N LEU A 436 3.31 -5.83 -20.05
CA LEU A 436 4.46 -6.10 -19.17
C LEU A 436 5.79 -5.72 -19.84
N LYS A 437 5.84 -5.78 -21.16
CA LYS A 437 7.05 -5.65 -21.97
C LYS A 437 7.45 -4.21 -22.28
N GLY A 438 6.50 -3.28 -22.51
CA GLY A 438 6.83 -1.91 -22.90
C GLY A 438 7.54 -1.80 -24.28
N LEU A 439 8.48 -0.85 -24.43
CA LEU A 439 9.16 -0.55 -25.69
C LEU A 439 10.32 -1.54 -25.98
N SER A 440 10.32 -2.20 -27.15
CA SER A 440 11.53 -2.87 -27.68
C SER A 440 12.47 -1.87 -28.35
N ARG A 441 13.77 -2.09 -28.20
CA ARG A 441 14.82 -1.39 -28.95
C ARG A 441 14.67 -1.71 -30.46
N PRO A 442 14.57 -0.72 -31.36
CA PRO A 442 14.67 -0.99 -32.79
C PRO A 442 16.10 -1.36 -33.18
N SER A 443 16.25 -2.33 -34.09
CA SER A 443 17.51 -2.66 -34.75
C SER A 443 17.80 -1.66 -35.87
N GLY A 444 18.33 -0.49 -35.54
CA GLY A 444 18.79 0.51 -36.51
C GLY A 444 19.87 1.43 -35.93
N PRO A 445 20.81 1.94 -36.74
CA PRO A 445 21.81 2.90 -36.28
C PRO A 445 21.14 4.24 -35.91
N ALA A 446 21.67 4.90 -34.87
CA ALA A 446 21.20 6.22 -34.47
C ALA A 446 21.35 7.24 -35.62
N PRO A 447 20.42 8.21 -35.77
CA PRO A 447 20.59 9.31 -36.71
C PRO A 447 21.91 10.05 -36.44
N ARG A 448 22.66 10.42 -37.50
CA ARG A 448 24.03 10.98 -37.37
C ARG A 448 24.14 12.30 -36.59
N ASN A 449 23.01 12.94 -36.25
CA ASN A 449 22.98 14.31 -35.74
C ASN A 449 22.37 14.46 -34.34
N GLU A 450 22.12 13.36 -33.61
CA GLU A 450 21.67 13.42 -32.21
C GLU A 450 22.66 12.74 -31.27
N SER A 451 22.85 13.31 -30.07
CA SER A 451 23.67 12.66 -29.06
C SER A 451 23.02 11.35 -28.62
N LEU A 452 23.82 10.30 -28.44
CA LEU A 452 23.37 9.00 -27.92
C LEU A 452 22.47 9.17 -26.69
N THR A 453 22.84 10.08 -25.78
CA THR A 453 22.09 10.40 -24.57
C THR A 453 20.70 11.00 -24.82
N ASN A 454 20.51 11.81 -25.86
CA ASN A 454 19.19 12.33 -26.24
C ASN A 454 18.34 11.28 -26.97
N TRP A 455 18.96 10.43 -27.78
CA TRP A 455 18.28 9.28 -28.38
C TRP A 455 17.72 8.29 -27.33
N TYR A 456 18.49 8.02 -26.27
CA TYR A 456 18.03 7.20 -25.12
C TYR A 456 16.89 7.86 -24.33
N ARG A 457 16.87 9.19 -24.24
CA ARG A 457 15.85 9.94 -23.50
C ARG A 457 14.53 10.08 -24.28
N TRP A 458 14.58 10.03 -25.62
CA TRP A 458 13.42 10.20 -26.50
C TRP A 458 12.70 8.87 -26.80
N THR A 459 13.40 7.73 -26.69
CA THR A 459 12.86 6.40 -27.02
C THR A 459 12.39 5.58 -25.81
N GLY A 460 12.53 6.06 -24.57
CA GLY A 460 12.07 5.35 -23.37
C GLY A 460 12.67 3.94 -23.18
N ALA A 461 13.78 3.62 -23.84
CA ALA A 461 14.44 2.32 -23.79
C ALA A 461 15.27 2.20 -22.51
N GLU A 462 14.61 2.01 -21.36
CA GLU A 462 15.27 1.61 -20.12
C GLU A 462 15.38 0.07 -20.04
N SER A 463 16.58 -0.44 -20.32
CA SER A 463 17.10 -1.79 -20.00
C SER A 463 16.46 -3.00 -20.69
N ASP A 464 17.28 -4.01 -21.03
CA ASP A 464 16.82 -5.33 -21.49
C ASP A 464 15.98 -6.11 -20.45
N VAL A 465 15.71 -5.53 -19.26
CA VAL A 465 15.03 -6.14 -18.13
C VAL A 465 14.07 -5.13 -17.47
N ASN A 466 12.76 -5.27 -17.67
CA ASN A 466 11.80 -4.44 -16.93
C ASN A 466 11.79 -4.82 -15.45
N ASP A 467 11.83 -3.82 -14.56
CA ASP A 467 11.52 -4.01 -13.15
C ASP A 467 10.02 -4.24 -13.00
N PHE A 468 9.63 -5.51 -12.84
CA PHE A 468 8.24 -5.93 -12.71
C PHE A 468 7.48 -5.12 -11.65
N SER A 469 8.11 -4.81 -10.51
CA SER A 469 7.48 -4.07 -9.41
C SER A 469 7.16 -2.61 -9.78
N LYS A 470 8.02 -1.98 -10.58
CA LYS A 470 7.78 -0.63 -11.12
C LYS A 470 6.75 -0.65 -12.24
N ALA A 471 6.78 -1.67 -13.11
CA ALA A 471 5.82 -1.80 -14.21
C ALA A 471 4.38 -2.01 -13.71
N VAL A 472 4.18 -2.78 -12.64
CA VAL A 472 2.85 -2.99 -12.05
C VAL A 472 2.41 -1.90 -11.06
N GLY A 473 3.35 -1.05 -10.59
CA GLY A 473 3.11 -0.05 -9.54
C GLY A 473 3.07 1.41 -9.99
N SER A 474 3.32 1.72 -11.26
CA SER A 474 3.61 3.08 -11.74
C SER A 474 2.40 3.97 -12.06
N ASP A 475 1.19 3.41 -12.23
CA ASP A 475 -0.03 4.20 -12.49
C ASP A 475 -1.19 3.71 -11.62
N ARG A 476 -1.51 4.51 -10.59
CA ARG A 476 -2.57 4.20 -9.62
C ARG A 476 -3.84 4.94 -10.02
N ALA A 477 -4.86 4.19 -10.43
CA ALA A 477 -6.17 4.77 -10.65
C ALA A 477 -6.70 5.40 -9.35
N PRO A 478 -7.29 6.60 -9.43
CA PRO A 478 -7.87 7.28 -8.28
C PRO A 478 -8.94 6.39 -7.63
N GLY A 479 -8.99 6.37 -6.30
CA GLY A 479 -9.98 5.59 -5.56
C GLY A 479 -9.59 4.14 -5.23
N LEU A 480 -8.58 3.54 -5.87
CA LEU A 480 -8.06 2.23 -5.48
C LEU A 480 -7.08 2.33 -4.30
N PRO A 481 -7.03 1.35 -3.37
CA PRO A 481 -5.96 1.27 -2.37
C PRO A 481 -4.62 0.92 -3.02
N LYS A 482 -3.52 1.05 -2.26
CA LYS A 482 -2.23 0.48 -2.68
C LYS A 482 -2.30 -1.04 -2.50
N PHE A 483 -2.07 -1.78 -3.58
CA PHE A 483 -2.02 -3.24 -3.53
C PHE A 483 -0.59 -3.74 -3.23
N ASP A 484 -0.49 -4.85 -2.52
CA ASP A 484 0.77 -5.58 -2.38
C ASP A 484 1.02 -6.36 -3.68
N PRO A 485 2.09 -6.02 -4.45
CA PRO A 485 2.38 -6.69 -5.70
C PRO A 485 2.67 -8.19 -5.54
N ASN A 486 3.07 -8.64 -4.34
CA ASN A 486 3.30 -10.08 -4.07
C ASN A 486 2.00 -10.87 -3.85
N ARG A 487 0.86 -10.17 -3.74
CA ARG A 487 -0.48 -10.77 -3.52
C ARG A 487 -1.44 -10.48 -4.67
N ALA A 488 -0.94 -9.90 -5.76
CA ALA A 488 -1.67 -9.73 -7.00
C ALA A 488 -1.53 -10.99 -7.87
N ILE A 489 -2.65 -11.58 -8.25
CA ILE A 489 -2.68 -12.74 -9.15
C ILE A 489 -3.63 -12.47 -10.32
N HIS A 490 -3.36 -13.08 -11.48
CA HIS A 490 -4.29 -13.01 -12.61
C HIS A 490 -5.54 -13.84 -12.33
N GLY A 491 -6.71 -13.20 -12.34
CA GLY A 491 -8.01 -13.86 -12.25
C GLY A 491 -8.50 -14.37 -13.61
N GLY A 492 -8.25 -13.62 -14.69
CA GLY A 492 -8.68 -13.97 -16.03
C GLY A 492 -8.04 -13.08 -17.10
N MET A 493 -8.08 -13.56 -18.35
CA MET A 493 -7.55 -12.87 -19.51
C MET A 493 -8.39 -13.24 -20.74
N SER A 494 -8.81 -12.26 -21.53
CA SER A 494 -9.37 -12.47 -22.86
C SER A 494 -8.75 -11.52 -23.86
N ILE A 495 -8.64 -11.99 -25.11
CA ILE A 495 -8.24 -11.19 -26.26
C ILE A 495 -9.27 -11.32 -27.37
N GLU A 496 -9.51 -10.23 -28.08
CA GLU A 496 -10.21 -10.14 -29.34
C GLU A 496 -9.24 -9.57 -30.38
N THR A 497 -8.94 -10.34 -31.41
CA THR A 497 -8.07 -9.97 -32.52
C THR A 497 -8.90 -9.27 -33.58
N LEU A 498 -8.71 -7.96 -33.72
CA LEU A 498 -9.47 -7.14 -34.66
C LEU A 498 -8.81 -7.13 -36.04
N ARG A 499 -7.47 -7.24 -36.08
CA ARG A 499 -6.65 -7.20 -37.28
C ARG A 499 -5.41 -8.09 -37.11
N PRO A 500 -4.86 -8.67 -38.19
CA PRO A 500 -3.59 -9.38 -38.14
C PRO A 500 -2.47 -8.49 -37.59
N LEU A 501 -1.69 -9.00 -36.64
CA LEU A 501 -0.55 -8.27 -36.08
C LEU A 501 0.61 -8.27 -37.08
N PRO A 502 1.26 -7.12 -37.30
CA PRO A 502 2.50 -7.11 -38.07
C PRO A 502 3.61 -7.80 -37.27
N VAL A 503 4.48 -8.53 -37.98
CA VAL A 503 5.61 -9.27 -37.36
C VAL A 503 6.62 -8.34 -36.66
N GLU A 504 6.60 -7.05 -37.01
CA GLU A 504 7.36 -5.97 -36.38
C GLU A 504 6.48 -4.72 -36.32
N SER A 505 6.52 -3.98 -35.21
CA SER A 505 5.64 -2.82 -35.02
C SER A 505 6.17 -1.53 -35.63
N GLY A 506 7.48 -1.29 -35.52
CA GLY A 506 8.03 0.06 -35.61
C GLY A 506 7.59 0.95 -34.43
N PRO A 507 7.95 2.26 -34.44
CA PRO A 507 7.59 3.20 -33.39
C PRO A 507 6.12 3.66 -33.48
N GLY A 508 5.59 4.19 -32.37
CA GLY A 508 4.30 4.90 -32.33
C GLY A 508 3.09 4.06 -31.95
N TRP A 509 3.26 2.76 -31.69
CA TRP A 509 2.17 1.92 -31.16
C TRP A 509 1.92 2.22 -29.69
N THR A 510 0.66 2.13 -29.28
CA THR A 510 0.25 2.41 -27.90
C THR A 510 -0.74 1.39 -27.39
N LEU A 511 -0.72 1.18 -26.08
CA LEU A 511 -1.69 0.39 -25.34
C LEU A 511 -2.45 1.35 -24.41
N THR A 512 -3.75 1.48 -24.61
CA THR A 512 -4.61 2.20 -23.65
C THR A 512 -5.12 1.22 -22.60
N LYS A 513 -5.42 1.71 -21.40
CA LYS A 513 -6.01 0.91 -20.33
C LYS A 513 -7.16 1.68 -19.69
N LYS A 514 -8.30 1.03 -19.57
CA LYS A 514 -9.49 1.55 -18.90
C LYS A 514 -9.94 0.57 -17.83
N ILE A 515 -10.16 1.05 -16.61
CA ILE A 515 -10.77 0.21 -15.57
C ILE A 515 -12.26 0.08 -15.87
N ILE A 516 -12.71 -1.13 -16.11
CA ILE A 516 -14.09 -1.45 -16.48
C ILE A 516 -14.85 -2.13 -15.34
N GLY A 517 -14.17 -2.57 -14.28
CA GLY A 517 -14.82 -3.19 -13.13
C GLY A 517 -13.96 -3.18 -11.88
N VAL A 518 -14.59 -3.01 -10.72
CA VAL A 518 -13.96 -3.20 -9.40
C VAL A 518 -14.94 -3.95 -8.50
N THR A 519 -14.46 -5.02 -7.87
CA THR A 519 -15.24 -5.82 -6.93
C THR A 519 -14.44 -6.08 -5.65
N GLU A 520 -14.95 -5.66 -4.49
CA GLU A 520 -14.42 -6.04 -3.17
C GLU A 520 -15.27 -7.18 -2.61
N ASN A 521 -14.62 -8.28 -2.24
CA ASN A 521 -15.26 -9.43 -1.60
C ASN A 521 -14.50 -9.85 -0.32
N LYS A 522 -14.98 -10.91 0.35
CA LYS A 522 -14.38 -11.39 1.60
C LYS A 522 -12.88 -11.73 1.48
N SER A 523 -12.43 -12.15 0.31
CA SER A 523 -11.09 -12.65 0.06
C SER A 523 -10.14 -11.65 -0.62
N GLY A 524 -10.61 -10.49 -1.07
CA GLY A 524 -9.76 -9.47 -1.69
C GLY A 524 -10.50 -8.51 -2.61
N ILE A 525 -9.75 -7.76 -3.42
CA ILE A 525 -10.28 -6.82 -4.43
C ILE A 525 -9.90 -7.30 -5.83
N ILE A 526 -10.89 -7.41 -6.71
CA ILE A 526 -10.74 -7.69 -8.13
C ILE A 526 -10.83 -6.37 -8.89
N VAL A 527 -9.90 -6.15 -9.82
CA VAL A 527 -9.90 -5.01 -10.75
C VAL A 527 -9.88 -5.55 -12.17
N ASP A 528 -10.94 -5.25 -12.91
CA ASP A 528 -11.09 -5.58 -14.32
C ASP A 528 -10.69 -4.36 -15.16
N ALA A 529 -9.85 -4.57 -16.16
CA ALA A 529 -9.42 -3.53 -17.08
C ALA A 529 -9.54 -3.99 -18.53
N GLU A 530 -10.04 -3.10 -19.39
CA GLU A 530 -9.94 -3.21 -20.83
C GLU A 530 -8.62 -2.58 -21.30
N LEU A 531 -7.93 -3.24 -22.22
CA LEU A 531 -6.79 -2.69 -22.91
C LEU A 531 -7.03 -2.70 -24.41
N VAL A 532 -6.64 -1.63 -25.10
CA VAL A 532 -6.76 -1.55 -26.57
C VAL A 532 -5.40 -1.26 -27.17
N LEU A 533 -4.94 -2.14 -28.06
CA LEU A 533 -3.72 -1.95 -28.82
C LEU A 533 -4.01 -1.10 -30.05
N LEU A 534 -3.34 0.04 -30.16
CA LEU A 534 -3.52 1.02 -31.23
C LEU A 534 -2.23 1.17 -32.05
N ASP A 535 -2.38 1.25 -33.36
CA ASP A 535 -1.29 1.63 -34.26
C ASP A 535 -0.95 3.13 -34.16
N PRO A 536 0.10 3.63 -34.84
CA PRO A 536 0.48 5.04 -34.80
C PRO A 536 -0.58 6.03 -35.33
N LYS A 537 -1.62 5.53 -36.00
CA LYS A 537 -2.75 6.32 -36.50
C LYS A 537 -3.99 6.22 -35.58
N GLY A 538 -3.90 5.49 -34.47
CA GLY A 538 -5.02 5.26 -33.55
C GLY A 538 -5.98 4.14 -34.00
N THR A 539 -5.58 3.30 -34.96
CA THR A 539 -6.39 2.16 -35.43
C THR A 539 -6.27 1.00 -34.44
N PRO A 540 -7.37 0.40 -33.95
CA PRO A 540 -7.30 -0.70 -33.00
C PRO A 540 -6.95 -2.04 -33.66
N TYR A 541 -6.01 -2.80 -33.08
CA TYR A 541 -5.59 -4.13 -33.58
C TYR A 541 -6.03 -5.27 -32.69
N ALA A 542 -6.07 -5.05 -31.37
CA ALA A 542 -6.55 -6.03 -30.41
C ALA A 542 -7.23 -5.32 -29.24
N ARG A 543 -8.26 -5.96 -28.69
CA ARG A 543 -8.90 -5.58 -27.43
C ARG A 543 -8.68 -6.70 -26.43
N LEU A 544 -8.23 -6.35 -25.24
CA LEU A 544 -7.97 -7.29 -24.15
C LEU A 544 -8.83 -6.94 -22.96
N VAL A 545 -9.27 -7.94 -22.20
CA VAL A 545 -9.83 -7.73 -20.87
C VAL A 545 -9.04 -8.58 -19.88
N THR A 546 -8.46 -7.91 -18.89
CA THR A 546 -7.70 -8.54 -17.81
C THR A 546 -8.45 -8.40 -16.50
N SER A 547 -8.42 -9.45 -15.69
CA SER A 547 -8.91 -9.43 -14.31
C SER A 547 -7.73 -9.67 -13.37
N GLY A 548 -7.42 -8.70 -12.50
CA GLY A 548 -6.40 -8.82 -11.46
C GLY A 548 -7.05 -9.01 -10.09
N PHE A 549 -6.70 -10.09 -9.38
CA PHE A 549 -7.19 -10.36 -8.04
C PHE A 549 -6.11 -10.05 -7.00
N ASN A 550 -6.38 -9.04 -6.16
CA ASN A 550 -5.51 -8.60 -5.09
C ASN A 550 -5.93 -9.29 -3.80
N VAL A 551 -5.29 -10.42 -3.51
CA VAL A 551 -5.67 -11.33 -2.43
C VAL A 551 -5.48 -10.64 -1.07
N GLY A 552 -6.52 -10.66 -0.25
CA GLY A 552 -6.53 -10.06 1.09
C GLY A 552 -6.58 -8.53 1.12
N ALA A 553 -6.54 -7.86 -0.04
CA ALA A 553 -6.70 -6.42 -0.10
C ALA A 553 -8.10 -6.01 0.34
N LYS A 554 -8.19 -4.92 1.12
CA LYS A 554 -9.43 -4.32 1.60
C LYS A 554 -9.37 -2.81 1.41
N ALA A 555 -10.48 -2.26 0.95
CA ALA A 555 -10.65 -0.83 0.71
C ALA A 555 -11.71 -0.26 1.65
N THR A 556 -12.88 -0.91 1.70
CA THR A 556 -13.96 -0.51 2.61
C THR A 556 -14.16 -1.50 3.74
N GLY A 557 -13.76 -2.76 3.56
CA GLY A 557 -14.09 -3.85 4.48
C GLY A 557 -15.47 -4.46 4.22
N ASP A 558 -16.33 -3.77 3.45
CA ASP A 558 -17.66 -4.22 3.03
C ASP A 558 -17.62 -4.87 1.63
N ARG A 559 -18.74 -5.47 1.20
CA ARG A 559 -18.88 -5.94 -0.19
C ARG A 559 -19.13 -4.74 -1.11
N PHE A 560 -18.36 -4.64 -2.18
CA PHE A 560 -18.54 -3.63 -3.22
C PHE A 560 -18.48 -4.29 -4.60
N SER A 561 -19.31 -3.83 -5.55
CA SER A 561 -19.17 -4.22 -6.95
C SER A 561 -19.70 -3.10 -7.86
N LYS A 562 -18.88 -2.67 -8.82
CA LYS A 562 -19.29 -1.77 -9.91
C LYS A 562 -18.55 -2.16 -11.17
N ILE A 563 -19.30 -2.48 -12.22
CA ILE A 563 -18.79 -2.99 -13.50
C ILE A 563 -19.53 -2.26 -14.63
N ILE A 564 -18.78 -1.67 -15.55
CA ILE A 564 -19.28 -0.90 -16.71
C ILE A 564 -18.92 -1.53 -18.06
N GLY A 565 -18.10 -2.58 -18.06
CA GLY A 565 -17.69 -3.31 -19.25
C GLY A 565 -17.28 -4.74 -18.90
N LYS A 566 -17.30 -5.64 -19.88
CA LYS A 566 -16.92 -7.05 -19.73
C LYS A 566 -16.19 -7.54 -20.98
N GLY A 567 -15.37 -8.57 -20.83
CA GLY A 567 -14.79 -9.29 -21.97
C GLY A 567 -15.84 -10.08 -22.76
N PRO A 568 -15.47 -10.59 -23.95
CA PRO A 568 -16.34 -11.42 -24.80
C PRO A 568 -16.87 -12.66 -24.05
N GLN A 569 -18.09 -13.13 -24.36
CA GLN A 569 -18.81 -14.17 -23.59
C GLN A 569 -19.20 -15.42 -24.40
N GLY A 570 -18.79 -16.64 -24.03
CA GLY A 570 -18.95 -17.87 -24.81
C GLY A 570 -19.79 -18.96 -24.18
N LYS A 571 -19.98 -20.05 -24.94
CA LYS A 571 -20.78 -21.22 -24.53
C LYS A 571 -19.98 -22.23 -23.72
N GLN A 572 -20.61 -22.81 -22.70
CA GLN A 572 -19.97 -23.81 -21.82
C GLN A 572 -19.63 -25.11 -22.55
N PRO A 573 -18.59 -25.84 -22.09
CA PRO A 573 -18.38 -27.23 -22.49
C PRO A 573 -19.66 -28.04 -22.24
N PRO A 574 -20.14 -28.83 -23.22
CA PRO A 574 -21.34 -29.64 -23.04
C PRO A 574 -21.11 -30.70 -21.96
N LYS A 575 -22.05 -30.85 -21.01
CA LYS A 575 -21.91 -31.79 -19.87
C LYS A 575 -21.94 -33.27 -20.29
N ASP A 576 -22.65 -33.58 -21.37
CA ASP A 576 -22.92 -34.96 -21.82
C ASP A 576 -22.23 -35.32 -23.15
N LYS A 577 -21.29 -34.48 -23.61
CA LYS A 577 -20.51 -34.70 -24.85
C LYS A 577 -19.04 -34.93 -24.51
N LYS A 578 -18.43 -35.97 -25.09
CA LYS A 578 -16.96 -36.14 -25.05
C LYS A 578 -16.28 -35.00 -25.82
N PRO A 579 -15.04 -34.60 -25.44
CA PRO A 579 -14.27 -33.63 -26.22
C PRO A 579 -14.15 -34.07 -27.67
N ASP A 580 -14.26 -33.12 -28.60
CA ASP A 580 -14.00 -33.37 -30.02
C ASP A 580 -12.49 -33.57 -30.25
N TYR A 581 -11.65 -32.88 -29.46
CA TYR A 581 -10.19 -33.03 -29.47
C TYR A 581 -9.63 -33.05 -28.05
N ILE A 582 -8.54 -33.81 -27.87
CA ILE A 582 -7.73 -33.83 -26.65
C ILE A 582 -6.27 -33.66 -27.06
N VAL A 583 -5.64 -32.58 -26.60
CA VAL A 583 -4.23 -32.29 -26.87
C VAL A 583 -3.46 -32.36 -25.56
N THR A 584 -2.44 -33.22 -25.51
CA THR A 584 -1.55 -33.32 -24.35
C THR A 584 -0.17 -32.79 -24.69
N GLU A 585 0.35 -31.86 -23.87
CA GLU A 585 1.68 -31.30 -24.01
C GLU A 585 2.36 -31.19 -22.64
N SER A 586 3.68 -31.35 -22.59
CA SER A 586 4.46 -31.12 -21.36
C SER A 586 5.24 -29.82 -21.46
N THR A 587 5.21 -29.04 -20.38
CA THR A 587 6.11 -27.90 -20.22
C THR A 587 7.54 -28.39 -19.95
N SER A 588 8.55 -27.64 -20.40
CA SER A 588 9.94 -27.91 -20.04
C SER A 588 10.27 -27.42 -18.62
N LYS A 589 11.38 -27.88 -18.04
CA LYS A 589 11.84 -27.38 -16.73
C LYS A 589 12.29 -25.92 -16.81
N GLU A 590 12.78 -25.52 -17.98
CA GLU A 590 13.27 -24.18 -18.28
C GLU A 590 12.15 -23.25 -18.80
N GLN A 591 10.92 -23.75 -18.93
CA GLN A 591 9.83 -23.03 -19.63
C GLN A 591 9.53 -21.65 -19.01
N ALA A 592 9.53 -21.54 -17.69
CA ALA A 592 9.31 -20.27 -16.99
C ALA A 592 10.43 -19.26 -17.28
N VAL A 593 11.67 -19.73 -17.44
CA VAL A 593 12.83 -18.88 -17.76
C VAL A 593 12.76 -18.40 -19.20
N VAL A 594 12.35 -19.26 -20.13
CA VAL A 594 12.15 -18.87 -21.54
C VAL A 594 11.01 -17.86 -21.66
N TYR A 595 9.88 -18.10 -21.00
CA TYR A 595 8.73 -17.19 -21.03
C TYR A 595 9.07 -15.80 -20.45
N ARG A 596 9.92 -15.73 -19.42
CA ARG A 596 10.40 -14.46 -18.85
C ARG A 596 10.98 -13.52 -19.91
N LEU A 597 11.59 -14.07 -20.97
CA LEU A 597 12.18 -13.30 -22.07
C LEU A 597 11.16 -12.63 -23.00
N SER A 598 9.87 -12.95 -22.90
CA SER A 598 8.80 -12.24 -23.62
C SER A 598 8.40 -10.91 -22.94
N GLY A 599 9.07 -10.54 -21.85
CA GLY A 599 8.83 -9.31 -21.10
C GLY A 599 8.12 -9.50 -19.75
N ASP A 600 7.69 -10.72 -19.40
CA ASP A 600 7.10 -11.03 -18.09
C ASP A 600 8.21 -11.34 -17.07
N TYR A 601 8.77 -10.29 -16.48
CA TYR A 601 9.91 -10.39 -15.57
C TYR A 601 9.56 -10.75 -14.11
N ASN A 602 8.35 -11.25 -13.87
CA ASN A 602 7.87 -11.61 -12.53
C ASN A 602 8.86 -12.56 -11.81
N PRO A 603 9.30 -12.25 -10.57
CA PRO A 603 10.26 -13.07 -9.84
C PRO A 603 9.78 -14.50 -9.57
N LEU A 604 8.46 -14.76 -9.60
CA LEU A 604 7.88 -16.11 -9.50
C LEU A 604 8.36 -17.08 -10.58
N HIS A 605 8.92 -16.58 -11.68
CA HIS A 605 9.49 -17.39 -12.76
C HIS A 605 10.88 -17.93 -12.48
N ILE A 606 11.60 -17.40 -11.48
CA ILE A 606 13.03 -17.69 -11.31
C ILE A 606 13.43 -17.93 -9.85
N ASP A 607 12.83 -17.21 -8.89
CA ASP A 607 13.22 -17.29 -7.49
C ASP A 607 12.24 -18.19 -6.69
N PRO A 608 12.65 -19.40 -6.29
CA PRO A 608 11.80 -20.30 -5.52
C PRO A 608 11.46 -19.76 -4.12
N SER A 609 12.29 -18.88 -3.54
CA SER A 609 12.03 -18.31 -2.22
C SER A 609 10.81 -17.39 -2.23
N ILE A 610 10.59 -16.67 -3.33
CA ILE A 610 9.41 -15.83 -3.53
C ILE A 610 8.16 -16.70 -3.64
N GLY A 611 8.22 -17.78 -4.42
CA GLY A 611 7.14 -18.76 -4.52
C GLY A 611 6.78 -19.44 -3.19
N GLN A 612 7.77 -19.67 -2.32
CA GLN A 612 7.52 -20.18 -0.96
C GLN A 612 6.85 -19.14 -0.07
N LYS A 613 7.37 -17.90 -0.03
CA LYS A 613 6.81 -16.79 0.77
C LYS A 613 5.38 -16.44 0.38
N THR A 614 5.04 -16.55 -0.90
CA THR A 614 3.73 -16.22 -1.47
C THR A 614 2.74 -17.40 -1.50
N GLY A 615 3.16 -18.59 -1.04
CA GLY A 615 2.28 -19.76 -0.90
C GLY A 615 2.10 -20.63 -2.15
N PHE A 616 2.85 -20.39 -3.22
CA PHE A 616 2.87 -21.24 -4.43
C PHE A 616 3.78 -22.47 -4.31
N GLY A 617 4.65 -22.50 -3.30
CA GLY A 617 5.52 -23.62 -2.97
C GLY A 617 6.72 -23.79 -3.90
N GLY A 618 7.06 -22.79 -4.70
CA GLY A 618 8.23 -22.77 -5.60
C GLY A 618 7.99 -21.95 -6.87
N VAL A 619 8.86 -22.12 -7.86
CA VAL A 619 8.75 -21.49 -9.19
C VAL A 619 7.51 -22.00 -9.92
N ILE A 620 6.79 -21.08 -10.58
CA ILE A 620 5.60 -21.40 -11.38
C ILE A 620 5.72 -20.81 -12.80
N LEU A 621 5.04 -21.42 -13.76
CA LEU A 621 4.64 -20.76 -14.99
C LEU A 621 3.48 -19.82 -14.66
N HIS A 622 3.71 -18.53 -14.86
CA HIS A 622 2.67 -17.52 -14.75
C HIS A 622 1.49 -17.80 -15.70
N GLY A 623 0.29 -17.36 -15.32
CA GLY A 623 -0.95 -17.72 -16.01
C GLY A 623 -0.92 -17.41 -17.51
N LEU A 624 -0.34 -16.27 -17.90
CA LEU A 624 -0.24 -15.86 -19.30
C LEU A 624 0.61 -16.80 -20.17
N SER A 625 1.52 -17.58 -19.59
CA SER A 625 2.25 -18.64 -20.32
C SER A 625 1.32 -19.83 -20.60
N SER A 626 0.66 -20.36 -19.57
CA SER A 626 -0.32 -21.45 -19.71
C SER A 626 -1.51 -21.10 -20.62
N TYR A 627 -1.90 -19.82 -20.65
CA TYR A 627 -2.86 -19.27 -21.60
C TYR A 627 -2.43 -19.50 -23.06
N GLY A 628 -1.15 -19.25 -23.37
CA GLY A 628 -0.61 -19.49 -24.70
C GLY A 628 -0.54 -20.98 -25.06
N PHE A 629 -0.20 -21.85 -24.10
CA PHE A 629 -0.28 -23.32 -24.30
C PHE A 629 -1.70 -23.76 -24.69
N ALA A 630 -2.71 -23.25 -23.98
CA ALA A 630 -4.11 -23.56 -24.30
C ALA A 630 -4.53 -23.02 -25.67
N ALA A 631 -4.14 -21.78 -26.03
CA ALA A 631 -4.40 -21.20 -27.34
C ALA A 631 -3.76 -22.02 -28.47
N ARG A 632 -2.52 -22.47 -28.28
CA ARG A 632 -1.82 -23.36 -29.22
C ARG A 632 -2.53 -24.69 -29.40
N ALA A 633 -2.93 -25.34 -28.32
CA ALA A 633 -3.69 -26.59 -28.40
C ALA A 633 -5.01 -26.43 -29.19
N VAL A 634 -5.70 -25.30 -29.01
CA VAL A 634 -6.90 -24.97 -29.78
C VAL A 634 -6.59 -24.78 -31.26
N LEU A 635 -5.58 -23.98 -31.60
CA LEU A 635 -5.20 -23.71 -33.00
C LEU A 635 -4.66 -24.96 -33.73
N LYS A 636 -3.96 -25.86 -33.02
CA LYS A 636 -3.55 -27.17 -33.56
C LYS A 636 -4.74 -28.05 -33.92
N SER A 637 -5.81 -27.97 -33.13
CA SER A 637 -7.01 -28.80 -33.31
C SER A 637 -8.00 -28.18 -34.31
N PHE A 638 -8.02 -26.86 -34.41
CA PHE A 638 -8.89 -26.09 -35.29
C PHE A 638 -8.06 -25.00 -36.00
N PRO A 639 -7.41 -25.33 -37.11
CA PRO A 639 -6.64 -24.36 -37.88
C PRO A 639 -7.57 -23.27 -38.45
N GLY A 640 -7.18 -22.02 -38.32
CA GLY A 640 -7.93 -20.85 -38.76
C GLY A 640 -7.44 -19.58 -38.08
N GLU A 641 -8.14 -18.46 -38.26
CA GLU A 641 -7.81 -17.21 -37.60
C GLU A 641 -8.52 -17.09 -36.24
N LEU A 642 -7.76 -16.96 -35.16
CA LEU A 642 -8.29 -16.77 -33.80
C LEU A 642 -8.84 -15.35 -33.63
N LYS A 643 -10.16 -15.18 -33.66
CA LYS A 643 -10.81 -13.87 -33.49
C LYS A 643 -11.02 -13.50 -32.02
N ALA A 644 -11.31 -14.46 -31.16
CA ALA A 644 -11.40 -14.25 -29.72
C ALA A 644 -10.93 -15.47 -28.94
N PHE A 645 -10.32 -15.24 -27.77
CA PHE A 645 -9.87 -16.29 -26.86
C PHE A 645 -9.81 -15.78 -25.43
N GLY A 646 -10.48 -16.44 -24.49
CA GLY A 646 -10.47 -16.03 -23.10
C GLY A 646 -10.54 -17.15 -22.08
N VAL A 647 -9.99 -16.87 -20.90
CA VAL A 647 -9.81 -17.85 -19.84
C VAL A 647 -9.99 -17.27 -18.44
N ARG A 648 -10.28 -18.16 -17.49
CA ARG A 648 -10.08 -17.94 -16.06
C ARG A 648 -8.95 -18.83 -15.56
N PHE A 649 -8.03 -18.25 -14.79
CA PHE A 649 -6.98 -18.99 -14.11
C PHE A 649 -7.51 -19.55 -12.80
N THR A 650 -7.32 -20.83 -12.55
CA THR A 650 -7.85 -21.53 -11.36
C THR A 650 -6.76 -22.11 -10.48
N SER A 651 -5.59 -22.41 -11.04
CA SER A 651 -4.39 -22.75 -10.28
C SER A 651 -3.13 -22.51 -11.14
N PRO A 652 -1.93 -22.50 -10.52
CA PRO A 652 -0.68 -22.32 -11.23
C PRO A 652 -0.12 -23.63 -11.81
N VAL A 653 0.58 -23.52 -12.94
CA VAL A 653 1.33 -24.60 -13.58
C VAL A 653 2.78 -24.57 -13.13
N ARG A 654 3.43 -25.71 -12.91
CA ARG A 654 4.86 -25.80 -12.59
C ARG A 654 5.67 -26.18 -13.83
N PRO A 655 6.93 -25.71 -13.95
CA PRO A 655 7.81 -26.19 -15.02
C PRO A 655 7.99 -27.71 -14.94
N GLY A 656 7.80 -28.39 -16.07
CA GLY A 656 7.80 -29.86 -16.16
C GLY A 656 6.42 -30.51 -16.08
N ASP A 657 5.35 -29.76 -15.78
CA ASP A 657 4.00 -30.32 -15.72
C ASP A 657 3.48 -30.74 -17.10
N ALA A 658 2.67 -31.81 -17.11
CA ALA A 658 1.90 -32.23 -18.27
C ALA A 658 0.50 -31.59 -18.26
N LEU A 659 0.10 -31.01 -19.38
CA LEU A 659 -1.14 -30.31 -19.59
C LEU A 659 -1.98 -31.03 -20.64
N GLU A 660 -3.26 -31.25 -20.35
CA GLU A 660 -4.24 -31.81 -21.26
C GLU A 660 -5.32 -30.76 -21.55
N THR A 661 -5.46 -30.37 -22.82
CA THR A 661 -6.51 -29.46 -23.29
C THR A 661 -7.59 -30.27 -23.99
N SER A 662 -8.77 -30.34 -23.37
CA SER A 662 -9.98 -30.90 -23.97
C SER A 662 -10.77 -29.79 -24.66
N ILE A 663 -11.19 -30.00 -25.91
CA ILE A 663 -11.80 -28.97 -26.75
C ILE A 663 -13.11 -29.51 -27.35
N TRP A 664 -14.15 -28.67 -27.37
CA TRP A 664 -15.46 -28.97 -27.92
C TRP A 664 -15.87 -27.89 -28.92
N GLU A 665 -16.37 -28.28 -30.08
CA GLU A 665 -17.13 -27.40 -30.96
C GLU A 665 -18.56 -27.26 -30.40
N VAL A 666 -18.95 -26.02 -30.09
CA VAL A 666 -20.22 -25.68 -29.42
C VAL A 666 -21.21 -24.95 -30.32
N GLY A 667 -20.89 -24.82 -31.61
CA GLY A 667 -21.79 -24.36 -32.67
C GLY A 667 -21.28 -23.13 -33.44
N PRO A 668 -22.11 -22.51 -34.28
CA PRO A 668 -21.75 -21.28 -34.99
C PRO A 668 -21.60 -20.11 -34.01
N GLY A 669 -20.59 -19.27 -34.28
CA GLY A 669 -20.34 -17.99 -33.63
C GLY A 669 -20.77 -16.81 -34.52
N PRO A 670 -20.57 -15.56 -34.05
CA PRO A 670 -20.87 -14.35 -34.83
C PRO A 670 -20.03 -14.27 -36.11
N ASP A 671 -20.54 -13.55 -37.11
CA ASP A 671 -19.82 -13.24 -38.36
C ASP A 671 -19.25 -14.46 -39.11
N GLY A 672 -19.97 -15.60 -39.08
CA GLY A 672 -19.60 -16.81 -39.82
C GLY A 672 -18.50 -17.66 -39.16
N THR A 673 -18.18 -17.38 -37.90
CA THR A 673 -17.13 -18.07 -37.15
C THR A 673 -17.64 -19.35 -36.51
N THR A 674 -16.71 -20.20 -36.02
CA THR A 674 -17.02 -21.39 -35.22
C THR A 674 -16.74 -21.11 -33.75
N GLU A 675 -17.71 -21.43 -32.89
CA GLU A 675 -17.57 -21.29 -31.46
C GLU A 675 -17.01 -22.56 -30.79
N LEU A 676 -15.98 -22.41 -29.97
CA LEU A 676 -15.39 -23.52 -29.20
C LEU A 676 -15.46 -23.29 -27.70
N ALA A 677 -15.56 -24.38 -26.95
CA ALA A 677 -15.31 -24.43 -25.52
C ALA A 677 -14.10 -25.32 -25.23
N PHE A 678 -13.33 -25.04 -24.17
CA PHE A 678 -12.22 -25.90 -23.79
C PHE A 678 -11.95 -25.88 -22.29
N VAL A 679 -11.24 -26.91 -21.81
CA VAL A 679 -10.74 -27.02 -20.44
C VAL A 679 -9.33 -27.55 -20.50
N GLN A 680 -8.41 -26.91 -19.78
CA GLN A 680 -7.04 -27.41 -19.63
C GLN A 680 -6.80 -27.91 -18.20
N LYS A 681 -6.45 -29.19 -18.10
CA LYS A 681 -6.12 -29.87 -16.86
C LYS A 681 -4.62 -30.11 -16.76
N ASN A 682 -4.07 -29.93 -15.56
CA ASN A 682 -2.72 -30.37 -15.26
C ASN A 682 -2.77 -31.81 -14.79
N LEU A 683 -2.19 -32.71 -15.57
CA LEU A 683 -2.17 -34.14 -15.31
C LEU A 683 -1.25 -34.50 -14.14
N THR A 684 -0.21 -33.71 -13.88
CA THR A 684 0.70 -33.92 -12.75
C THR A 684 0.01 -33.65 -11.41
N SER A 685 -0.76 -32.56 -11.30
CA SER A 685 -1.46 -32.19 -10.06
C SER A 685 -2.89 -32.69 -9.98
N GLY A 686 -3.46 -33.16 -11.09
CA GLY A 686 -4.87 -33.56 -11.21
C GLY A 686 -5.87 -32.39 -11.19
N LYS A 687 -5.40 -31.14 -11.03
CA LYS A 687 -6.25 -29.95 -10.90
C LYS A 687 -6.52 -29.29 -12.26
N PRO A 688 -7.74 -28.79 -12.51
CA PRO A 688 -7.98 -27.88 -13.62
C PRO A 688 -7.15 -26.61 -13.40
N GLN A 689 -6.50 -26.09 -14.45
CA GLN A 689 -5.64 -24.90 -14.36
C GLN A 689 -6.25 -23.71 -15.08
N VAL A 690 -6.76 -23.97 -16.27
CA VAL A 690 -7.44 -23.01 -17.13
C VAL A 690 -8.80 -23.59 -17.44
N VAL A 691 -9.85 -22.89 -17.05
CA VAL A 691 -11.22 -23.34 -17.27
C VAL A 691 -11.96 -22.26 -18.00
N HIS A 692 -12.72 -22.66 -19.02
CA HIS A 692 -13.81 -21.87 -19.53
C HIS A 692 -14.82 -21.59 -18.38
N MET A 693 -15.21 -20.33 -18.19
CA MET A 693 -15.80 -19.83 -16.95
C MET A 693 -17.03 -20.59 -16.40
N PHE A 694 -17.03 -20.82 -15.07
CA PHE A 694 -18.22 -20.89 -14.21
C PHE A 694 -17.94 -20.24 -12.84
N GLY A 695 -18.89 -19.44 -12.34
CA GLY A 695 -19.16 -19.17 -10.90
C GLY A 695 -18.49 -17.95 -10.23
N TRP A 696 -19.18 -16.81 -10.25
CA TRP A 696 -19.75 -15.95 -9.16
C TRP A 696 -20.30 -14.73 -9.94
N ASP A 697 -21.61 -14.74 -10.21
CA ASP A 697 -22.41 -13.76 -10.99
C ASP A 697 -22.00 -13.33 -12.42
N HIS A 698 -20.95 -13.85 -13.04
CA HIS A 698 -20.66 -13.56 -14.46
C HIS A 698 -20.44 -14.82 -15.32
N GLU A 699 -21.05 -14.78 -16.51
CA GLU A 699 -21.30 -15.83 -17.50
C GLU A 699 -20.07 -16.16 -18.38
N PRO A 700 -20.06 -17.28 -19.14
CA PRO A 700 -18.84 -17.86 -19.75
C PRO A 700 -18.26 -17.08 -20.96
N VAL A 701 -17.09 -17.45 -21.56
CA VAL A 701 -16.23 -16.65 -22.51
C VAL A 701 -15.85 -17.35 -23.86
N HIS A 702 -16.01 -16.65 -25.00
CA HIS A 702 -15.96 -17.13 -26.40
C HIS A 702 -14.60 -17.65 -26.91
N VAL A 703 -14.63 -18.64 -27.81
CA VAL A 703 -13.59 -18.90 -28.82
C VAL A 703 -14.23 -18.82 -30.19
N VAL A 704 -13.72 -18.02 -31.11
CA VAL A 704 -14.36 -17.72 -32.41
C VAL A 704 -13.30 -17.89 -33.50
N ILE A 705 -13.47 -18.86 -34.39
CA ILE A 705 -12.53 -19.17 -35.49
C ILE A 705 -13.17 -18.86 -36.84
N ASP A 706 -12.55 -17.99 -37.64
CA ASP A 706 -12.94 -17.74 -39.02
C ASP A 706 -12.24 -18.75 -39.95
N ARG A 707 -13.02 -19.52 -40.71
CA ARG A 707 -12.54 -20.54 -41.66
C ARG A 707 -12.52 -20.05 -43.12
N SER A 708 -12.94 -18.80 -43.39
CA SER A 708 -13.02 -18.25 -44.75
C SER A 708 -11.66 -17.98 -45.42
N PHE A 709 -10.55 -18.15 -44.67
CA PHE A 709 -9.19 -17.81 -45.09
C PHE A 709 -8.22 -19.01 -45.04
N VAL A 710 -8.66 -20.19 -45.48
CA VAL A 710 -7.75 -21.32 -45.76
C VAL A 710 -7.39 -21.27 -47.24
N PRO A 711 -6.12 -21.05 -47.64
CA PRO A 711 -5.73 -21.18 -49.04
C PRO A 711 -5.94 -22.62 -49.49
N GLU A 712 -6.73 -22.82 -50.55
CA GLU A 712 -7.15 -24.14 -51.05
C GLU A 712 -6.02 -25.01 -51.65
N ASN A 713 -4.74 -24.66 -51.47
CA ASN A 713 -3.62 -25.36 -52.11
C ASN A 713 -2.33 -25.37 -51.25
N ASP A 714 -2.37 -25.93 -50.03
CA ASP A 714 -1.15 -26.35 -49.33
C ASP A 714 -1.01 -27.89 -49.35
N PRO A 715 -0.05 -28.44 -50.14
CA PRO A 715 0.16 -29.88 -50.28
C PRO A 715 0.56 -30.60 -48.98
N LEU A 716 0.97 -29.88 -47.93
CA LEU A 716 1.43 -30.48 -46.66
C LEU A 716 0.28 -30.94 -45.74
N SER A 717 -0.95 -30.49 -45.98
CA SER A 717 -2.12 -30.83 -45.16
C SER A 717 -2.71 -32.23 -45.42
N ARG A 718 -2.32 -32.91 -46.52
CA ARG A 718 -2.86 -34.23 -46.91
C ARG A 718 -2.03 -35.45 -46.50
N VAL A 719 -0.90 -35.28 -45.81
CA VAL A 719 0.04 -36.40 -45.55
C VAL A 719 0.12 -36.85 -44.07
N GLN A 720 -0.54 -36.17 -43.13
CA GLN A 720 -0.42 -36.54 -41.70
C GLN A 720 -1.62 -37.28 -41.08
N ALA A 721 -2.70 -37.54 -41.84
CA ALA A 721 -3.88 -38.21 -41.28
C ALA A 721 -3.91 -39.74 -41.41
N ASP A 722 -3.07 -40.36 -42.27
CA ASP A 722 -3.23 -41.80 -42.60
C ASP A 722 -2.05 -42.72 -42.23
N THR A 723 -0.95 -42.21 -41.64
CA THR A 723 0.27 -43.02 -41.45
C THR A 723 0.57 -43.44 -40.00
N PHE A 724 -0.35 -43.21 -39.06
CA PHE A 724 -0.18 -43.65 -37.65
C PHE A 724 -1.02 -44.87 -37.24
N GLN A 725 -1.58 -45.59 -38.22
CA GLN A 725 -2.07 -46.95 -38.01
C GLN A 725 -1.37 -47.92 -38.96
N LYS A 726 -0.60 -48.83 -38.38
CA LYS A 726 0.08 -49.99 -39.00
C LYS A 726 1.46 -49.70 -39.58
N SER A 727 2.50 -50.03 -38.81
CA SER A 727 3.44 -51.08 -39.20
C SER A 727 4.52 -51.29 -38.14
N HIS A 728 4.47 -52.45 -37.50
CA HIS A 728 5.67 -53.11 -37.02
C HIS A 728 6.49 -53.52 -38.24
N LEU A 729 7.71 -53.01 -38.40
CA LEU A 729 8.76 -53.70 -39.16
C LEU A 729 10.14 -53.17 -38.78
N ARG A 730 11.02 -54.14 -38.48
CA ARG A 730 12.45 -53.98 -38.19
C ARG A 730 13.18 -53.45 -39.42
N LEU A 731 14.22 -52.64 -39.21
CA LEU A 731 15.36 -52.55 -40.13
C LEU A 731 16.63 -52.10 -39.40
N PRO A 732 17.73 -52.87 -39.49
CA PRO A 732 19.07 -52.44 -39.11
C PRO A 732 19.85 -51.87 -40.32
N VAL A 733 21.00 -51.27 -40.01
CA VAL A 733 22.12 -50.90 -40.90
C VAL A 733 21.96 -49.56 -41.64
N TYR A 734 22.60 -48.51 -41.12
CA TYR A 734 23.75 -47.87 -41.77
C TYR A 734 24.42 -46.93 -40.76
N LEU A 735 25.31 -47.51 -39.96
CA LEU A 735 26.28 -46.82 -39.13
C LEU A 735 27.60 -46.84 -39.91
N GLY A 736 28.05 -45.68 -40.41
CA GLY A 736 29.32 -45.60 -41.13
C GLY A 736 29.57 -44.22 -41.69
N MET A 737 30.55 -43.53 -41.11
CA MET A 737 31.11 -42.25 -41.53
C MET A 737 30.32 -41.00 -41.10
N LEU A 738 30.59 -40.55 -39.88
CA LEU A 738 31.11 -39.20 -39.60
C LEU A 738 31.54 -39.08 -38.13
N THR A 739 32.42 -39.99 -37.70
CA THR A 739 33.31 -39.77 -36.56
C THR A 739 34.54 -39.01 -37.06
N ARG A 740 34.57 -37.70 -36.84
CA ARG A 740 35.78 -36.92 -36.50
C ARG A 740 35.33 -35.51 -36.09
N TYR A 741 35.77 -35.10 -34.88
CA TYR A 741 35.44 -33.89 -34.12
C TYR A 741 34.35 -34.02 -33.04
N GLN A 742 34.54 -34.98 -32.13
CA GLN A 742 34.19 -34.82 -30.71
C GLN A 742 35.44 -35.11 -29.87
N GLN A 743 36.12 -34.04 -29.45
CA GLN A 743 36.95 -34.02 -28.24
C GLN A 743 37.08 -32.56 -27.79
N ILE A 744 36.34 -32.25 -26.72
CA ILE A 744 36.52 -31.28 -25.62
C ILE A 744 35.15 -31.32 -24.91
N ALA A 745 34.89 -32.23 -23.95
CA ALA A 745 35.15 -32.09 -22.51
C ALA A 745 34.58 -30.76 -21.95
N LEU A 746 33.75 -30.67 -20.91
CA LEU A 746 33.37 -31.57 -19.82
C LEU A 746 32.08 -31.03 -19.17
N GLY A 747 31.24 -31.92 -18.66
CA GLY A 747 30.36 -31.62 -17.54
C GLY A 747 31.10 -31.85 -16.22
N SER A 748 30.84 -31.00 -15.23
CA SER A 748 31.05 -31.33 -13.82
C SER A 748 30.28 -30.35 -12.95
N GLY A 749 29.29 -30.87 -12.23
CA GLY A 749 28.65 -30.17 -11.13
C GLY A 749 29.66 -29.89 -10.01
N VAL A 750 29.47 -28.75 -9.34
CA VAL A 750 30.27 -28.37 -8.18
C VAL A 750 29.32 -28.14 -7.01
N ALA A 751 29.38 -29.06 -6.05
CA ALA A 751 28.94 -28.87 -4.68
C ALA A 751 30.12 -28.30 -3.87
N TYR A 752 29.90 -27.22 -3.12
CA TYR A 752 30.87 -26.72 -2.16
C TYR A 752 30.55 -27.23 -0.75
N VAL A 753 31.44 -28.04 -0.19
CA VAL A 753 31.56 -28.27 1.26
C VAL A 753 32.89 -27.68 1.71
N ARG A 754 32.80 -26.76 2.67
CA ARG A 754 33.91 -26.04 3.27
C ARG A 754 34.57 -26.92 4.34
N LYS A 755 35.89 -27.15 4.24
CA LYS A 755 36.71 -27.45 5.42
C LYS A 755 38.10 -26.85 5.30
N SER A 756 38.63 -26.58 6.48
CA SER A 756 39.62 -25.59 6.86
C SER A 756 41.07 -25.92 6.53
N SER A 757 41.85 -24.85 6.67
CA SER A 757 43.18 -24.74 7.29
C SER A 757 44.45 -25.05 6.49
N SER A 758 45.34 -24.06 6.68
CA SER A 758 46.81 -24.09 6.75
C SER A 758 47.64 -24.06 5.47
N GLN A 759 48.21 -22.87 5.27
CA GLN A 759 49.65 -22.61 5.17
C GLN A 759 50.44 -23.01 3.91
N SER A 760 50.95 -21.95 3.28
CA SER A 760 52.38 -21.65 3.07
C SER A 760 52.97 -21.81 1.66
N LYS A 761 53.63 -20.71 1.24
CA LYS A 761 54.75 -20.56 0.30
C LYS A 761 54.43 -20.96 -1.16
N LEU A 762 54.62 -20.11 -2.17
CA LEU A 762 55.59 -19.04 -2.45
C LEU A 762 54.93 -18.00 -3.37
#